data_AF-A9ISZ8-F1
#
_entry.id   AF-A9ISZ8-F1
#
_cell.length_a   1.000
_cell.length_b   1.000
_cell.length_c   1.000
_cell.angle_alpha   90.00
_cell.angle_beta   90.00
_cell.angle_gamma   90.00
#
_symmetry.space_group_name_H-M   'P 1'
#
loop_
_entity.id
_entity.type
_entity.pdbx_description
1 polymer ?
#
loop_
_entity_poly.entity_id
_entity_poly.type
_entity_poly.pdbx_seq_one_letter_code
_entity_poly.pdbx_strand_id
1 'polypeptide(L)'
;MTQNPLLAPVSGLIDYAAVRPAHIVPAIQELLGIARQAVEAAADPALPAEWDTVVQPLDTATEQLWRAWSVAGHLNAVVNTPELREAYNTALPLVTEFSTWVGLHEGLYRQYQRLHATPGFDGWDPVRRRVVELALRDFRLSGVELQGAARERYAAISDREAQVTQKFSENVLDARDAWSLFVDDETRLAGLPADVLQAARQAAQEDNKPGWKLTLKMPCYLPVMQYARDRDLREQMYRAYGTVASEQGDARYDNSPLIEELLALRAEESALLGYGTFAALRLQTRMARDADEVVKFLRDLAARARPYAERDLAELKTYAAAELGLDTLQPWDVAYASERLRETRYAYSEDEIKQYFTEPRVLEGLFQVIETLFDVRLRETEVSRWHADVRGVRVETPDGALVGHLYLDLYARAGKQSGAWVDSERNRRLAGGELQTPVVYLTCNFARPGDGKPALLTHDDVITLFHETGHALHALLSEVDEPAASAFAAVEWDAIELPSQFMENFCWEWTVVQRLSAHVDSGQPLPRALYDKLVAARNFQSGMQTVRQIEFALFDMLLHNRAQGASIADTLALLQEVRNEVAVLFPPAWHRLPHSFSHLFAGGYGAGYYSYKWAEVLSADAYEAFEEAAQANGRDTLNAATGARFRKEILAVGGARPAAESFEAFRGRAPRIDALLRHSGMAAD
;
A
#
# COMPACT_ATOMS: atom_id res chain seq x y z
N MET A 1 35.48 -3.94 18.37
CA MET A 1 34.10 -4.47 18.37
C MET A 1 33.43 -3.89 17.13
N THR A 2 32.95 -4.72 16.22
CA THR A 2 32.16 -4.24 15.07
C THR A 2 30.90 -3.58 15.61
N GLN A 3 30.74 -2.28 15.35
CA GLN A 3 29.59 -1.48 15.78
C GLN A 3 28.31 -2.06 15.14
N ASN A 4 27.24 -2.23 15.92
CA ASN A 4 25.97 -2.72 15.40
C ASN A 4 25.41 -1.69 14.37
N PRO A 5 25.17 -2.08 13.10
CA PRO A 5 24.79 -1.14 12.05
C PRO A 5 23.42 -0.47 12.29
N LEU A 6 22.55 -1.07 13.10
CA LEU A 6 21.25 -0.48 13.49
C LEU A 6 21.40 0.68 14.48
N LEU A 7 22.58 0.83 15.11
CA LEU A 7 22.92 1.94 16.01
C LEU A 7 23.67 3.07 15.29
N ALA A 8 23.67 3.06 13.95
CA ALA A 8 24.28 4.14 13.18
C ALA A 8 23.57 5.48 13.45
N PRO A 9 24.30 6.61 13.52
CA PRO A 9 23.69 7.93 13.71
C PRO A 9 22.58 8.20 12.71
N VAL A 10 21.50 8.87 13.14
CA VAL A 10 20.35 9.20 12.30
C VAL A 10 20.72 10.13 11.13
N SER A 11 21.84 10.84 11.20
CA SER A 11 22.34 11.65 10.07
C SER A 11 22.89 10.81 8.91
N GLY A 12 23.43 9.61 9.15
CA GLY A 12 24.01 8.74 8.11
C GLY A 12 23.00 7.74 7.53
N LEU A 13 23.27 7.15 6.37
CA LEU A 13 22.48 6.03 5.83
C LEU A 13 22.83 4.72 6.55
N ILE A 14 21.90 3.77 6.62
CA ILE A 14 22.16 2.41 7.14
C ILE A 14 23.04 1.64 6.14
N ASP A 15 24.04 0.92 6.67
CA ASP A 15 24.78 -0.07 5.89
C ASP A 15 24.00 -1.40 5.85
N TYR A 16 22.96 -1.47 5.00
CA TYR A 16 22.09 -2.65 4.87
C TYR A 16 22.83 -3.95 4.61
N ALA A 17 23.90 -3.91 3.81
CA ALA A 17 24.74 -5.09 3.51
C ALA A 17 25.43 -5.67 4.77
N ALA A 18 25.62 -4.85 5.80
CA ALA A 18 26.21 -5.27 7.08
C ALA A 18 25.16 -5.70 8.12
N VAL A 19 23.88 -5.44 7.91
CA VAL A 19 22.81 -5.85 8.83
C VAL A 19 22.67 -7.38 8.81
N ARG A 20 22.63 -7.98 10.00
CA ARG A 20 22.47 -9.43 10.20
C ARG A 20 21.34 -9.66 11.20
N PRO A 21 20.61 -10.79 11.13
CA PRO A 21 19.56 -11.10 12.09
C PRO A 21 20.00 -10.97 13.56
N ALA A 22 21.22 -11.41 13.87
CA ALA A 22 21.82 -11.33 15.20
C ALA A 22 22.01 -9.89 15.74
N HIS A 23 21.90 -8.87 14.89
CA HIS A 23 22.00 -7.46 15.30
C HIS A 23 20.67 -6.89 15.80
N ILE A 24 19.53 -7.46 15.41
CA ILE A 24 18.20 -6.88 15.64
C ILE A 24 17.87 -6.84 17.13
N VAL A 25 17.80 -7.99 17.79
CA VAL A 25 17.38 -8.07 19.20
C VAL A 25 18.29 -7.23 20.11
N PRO A 26 19.64 -7.29 20.02
CA PRO A 26 20.51 -6.45 20.84
C PRO A 26 20.32 -4.94 20.60
N ALA A 27 20.18 -4.50 19.34
CA ALA A 27 19.96 -3.07 19.05
C ALA A 27 18.63 -2.59 19.62
N ILE A 28 17.55 -3.35 19.41
CA ILE A 28 16.22 -3.00 19.91
C ILE A 28 16.22 -2.92 21.44
N GLN A 29 16.82 -3.88 22.14
CA GLN A 29 16.89 -3.85 23.61
C GLN A 29 17.65 -2.64 24.15
N GLU A 30 18.78 -2.28 23.53
CA GLU A 30 19.56 -1.10 23.91
C GLU A 30 18.75 0.19 23.70
N LEU A 31 18.15 0.34 22.52
CA LEU A 31 17.38 1.52 22.14
C LEU A 31 16.09 1.66 22.96
N LEU A 32 15.44 0.55 23.34
CA LEU A 32 14.32 0.56 24.28
C LEU A 32 14.71 1.11 25.65
N GLY A 33 15.90 0.77 26.15
CA GLY A 33 16.40 1.31 27.42
C GLY A 33 16.59 2.83 27.38
N ILE A 34 17.12 3.35 26.27
CA ILE A 34 17.29 4.79 26.03
C ILE A 34 15.92 5.47 25.91
N ALA A 35 15.02 4.92 25.11
CA ALA A 35 13.69 5.45 24.87
C ALA A 35 12.84 5.52 26.16
N ARG A 36 12.91 4.49 27.02
CA ARG A 36 12.23 4.49 28.32
C ARG A 36 12.71 5.60 29.24
N GLN A 37 14.02 5.81 29.32
CA GLN A 37 14.58 6.90 30.13
C GLN A 37 14.12 8.27 29.63
N ALA A 38 14.03 8.46 28.32
CA ALA A 38 13.55 9.70 27.74
C ALA A 38 12.06 9.95 28.01
N VAL A 39 11.22 8.90 27.95
CA VAL A 39 9.80 8.99 28.31
C VAL A 39 9.62 9.37 29.78
N GLU A 40 10.33 8.71 30.70
CA GLU A 40 10.27 9.02 32.13
C GLU A 40 10.78 10.43 32.43
N ALA A 41 11.86 10.86 31.77
CA ALA A 41 12.35 12.22 31.88
C ALA A 41 11.30 13.23 31.41
N ALA A 42 10.72 13.03 30.21
CA ALA A 42 9.68 13.90 29.66
C ALA A 42 8.39 13.92 30.50
N ALA A 43 8.12 12.85 31.25
CA ALA A 43 6.98 12.74 32.14
C ALA A 43 7.17 13.41 33.51
N ASP A 44 8.36 13.92 33.84
CA ASP A 44 8.64 14.54 35.14
C ASP A 44 7.78 15.81 35.34
N PRO A 45 6.89 15.86 36.35
CA PRO A 45 6.08 17.03 36.61
C PRO A 45 6.90 18.28 36.97
N ALA A 46 8.15 18.14 37.41
CA ALA A 46 9.05 19.26 37.66
C ALA A 46 9.55 19.93 36.38
N LEU A 47 9.49 19.26 35.22
CA LEU A 47 9.89 19.87 33.95
C LEU A 47 8.91 20.98 33.53
N PRO A 48 9.41 22.11 33.01
CA PRO A 48 8.59 23.09 32.31
C PRO A 48 7.80 22.44 31.17
N ALA A 49 6.56 22.89 30.97
CA ALA A 49 5.73 22.41 29.86
C ALA A 49 6.04 23.24 28.60
N GLU A 50 7.21 22.98 28.01
CA GLU A 50 7.71 23.66 26.82
C GLU A 50 8.14 22.65 25.76
N TRP A 51 8.05 23.02 24.48
CA TRP A 51 8.39 22.12 23.37
C TRP A 51 9.82 21.58 23.47
N ASP A 52 10.79 22.48 23.66
CA ASP A 52 12.22 22.16 23.62
C ASP A 52 12.68 21.38 24.87
N THR A 53 11.85 21.31 25.92
CA THR A 53 12.14 20.58 27.16
C THR A 53 11.45 19.22 27.23
N VAL A 54 10.29 19.07 26.60
CA VAL A 54 9.48 17.84 26.64
C VAL A 54 9.56 17.07 25.33
N VAL A 55 9.10 17.68 24.23
CA VAL A 55 8.84 16.98 22.97
C VAL A 55 10.15 16.72 22.22
N GLN A 56 10.97 17.76 22.02
CA GLN A 56 12.20 17.62 21.24
C GLN A 56 13.19 16.58 21.83
N PRO A 57 13.47 16.55 23.15
CA PRO A 57 14.34 15.52 23.72
C PRO A 57 13.75 14.11 23.62
N LEU A 58 12.44 13.95 23.82
CA LEU A 58 11.73 12.68 23.70
C LEU A 58 11.82 12.13 22.26
N ASP A 59 11.49 12.96 21.27
CA ASP A 59 11.53 12.58 19.86
C ASP A 59 12.96 12.20 19.45
N THR A 60 13.96 12.98 19.87
CA THR A 60 15.38 12.70 19.57
C THR A 60 15.82 11.35 20.10
N ALA A 61 15.41 10.98 21.32
CA ALA A 61 15.81 9.73 21.95
C ALA A 61 15.07 8.52 21.36
N THR A 62 13.80 8.68 21.00
CA THR A 62 12.96 7.59 20.49
C THR A 62 13.14 7.34 18.99
N GLU A 63 13.58 8.33 18.21
CA GLU A 63 13.80 8.22 16.77
C GLU A 63 14.72 7.06 16.37
N GLN A 64 15.79 6.81 17.13
CA GLN A 64 16.71 5.72 16.84
C GLN A 64 16.06 4.34 16.98
N LEU A 65 15.19 4.16 17.99
CA LEU A 65 14.43 2.93 18.18
C LEU A 65 13.51 2.68 16.98
N TRP A 66 12.73 3.68 16.60
CA TRP A 66 11.76 3.54 15.50
C TRP A 66 12.42 3.32 14.16
N ARG A 67 13.57 3.98 13.91
CA ARG A 67 14.40 3.73 12.74
C ARG A 67 14.90 2.28 12.70
N ALA A 68 15.48 1.78 13.79
CA ALA A 68 15.97 0.40 13.86
C ALA A 68 14.84 -0.63 13.68
N TRP A 69 13.65 -0.33 14.21
CA TRP A 69 12.47 -1.17 14.05
C TRP A 69 11.92 -1.16 12.62
N SER A 70 11.85 0.02 11.98
CA SER A 70 11.51 0.16 10.55
C SER A 70 12.44 -0.69 9.68
N VAL A 71 13.75 -0.61 9.91
CA VAL A 71 14.74 -1.43 9.17
C VAL A 71 14.50 -2.93 9.38
N ALA A 72 14.27 -3.37 10.62
CA ALA A 72 13.99 -4.78 10.90
C ALA A 72 12.70 -5.28 10.23
N GLY A 73 11.62 -4.48 10.28
CA GLY A 73 10.35 -4.77 9.61
C GLY A 73 10.48 -4.81 8.10
N HIS A 74 11.17 -3.83 7.51
CA HIS A 74 11.40 -3.76 6.07
C HIS A 74 12.14 -5.01 5.57
N LEU A 75 13.27 -5.36 6.22
CA LEU A 75 14.01 -6.57 5.86
C LEU A 75 13.15 -7.84 6.00
N ASN A 76 12.35 -7.93 7.07
CA ASN A 76 11.44 -9.06 7.30
C ASN A 76 10.37 -9.18 6.19
N ALA A 77 9.98 -8.07 5.57
CA ALA A 77 9.01 -8.03 4.48
C ALA A 77 9.61 -8.32 3.10
N VAL A 78 10.86 -7.95 2.85
CA VAL A 78 11.46 -8.00 1.49
C VAL A 78 12.52 -9.08 1.28
N VAL A 79 13.15 -9.57 2.35
CA VAL A 79 14.19 -10.61 2.31
C VAL A 79 14.04 -11.57 3.49
N ASN A 80 12.80 -12.05 3.72
CA ASN A 80 12.47 -12.95 4.82
C ASN A 80 13.29 -14.25 4.77
N THR A 81 14.02 -14.54 5.85
CA THR A 81 14.66 -15.84 6.10
C THR A 81 14.23 -16.37 7.46
N PRO A 82 14.38 -17.68 7.74
CA PRO A 82 14.06 -18.23 9.06
C PRO A 82 14.73 -17.47 10.21
N GLU A 83 16.02 -17.13 10.07
CA GLU A 83 16.80 -16.43 11.09
C GLU A 83 16.34 -14.98 11.27
N LEU A 84 16.01 -14.29 10.17
CA LEU A 84 15.48 -12.92 10.21
C LEU A 84 14.10 -12.88 10.86
N ARG A 85 13.24 -13.84 10.52
CA ARG A 85 11.90 -13.99 11.09
C ARG A 85 11.97 -14.29 12.58
N GLU A 86 12.84 -15.20 13.01
CA GLU A 86 13.06 -15.50 14.43
C GLU A 86 13.52 -14.25 15.20
N ALA A 87 14.46 -13.50 14.65
CA ALA A 87 14.94 -12.26 15.26
C ALA A 87 13.84 -11.19 15.35
N TYR A 88 13.05 -11.02 14.29
CA TYR A 88 11.91 -10.11 14.27
C TYR A 88 10.84 -10.51 15.31
N ASN A 89 10.44 -11.79 15.33
CA ASN A 89 9.42 -12.30 16.25
C ASN A 89 9.88 -12.27 17.71
N THR A 90 11.18 -12.37 17.97
CA THR A 90 11.74 -12.18 19.32
C THR A 90 11.67 -10.72 19.76
N ALA A 91 11.88 -9.77 18.84
CA ALA A 91 11.86 -8.34 19.12
C ALA A 91 10.44 -7.75 19.16
N LEU A 92 9.50 -8.29 18.38
CA LEU A 92 8.14 -7.77 18.25
C LEU A 92 7.43 -7.55 19.60
N PRO A 93 7.34 -8.53 20.52
CA PRO A 93 6.69 -8.32 21.82
C PRO A 93 7.37 -7.22 22.66
N LEU A 94 8.68 -7.04 22.54
CA LEU A 94 9.41 -5.99 23.27
C LEU A 94 9.02 -4.59 22.78
N VAL A 95 8.91 -4.43 21.46
CA VAL A 95 8.51 -3.15 20.84
C VAL A 95 7.03 -2.88 21.08
N THR A 96 6.18 -3.90 20.97
CA THR A 96 4.74 -3.75 21.22
C THR A 96 4.48 -3.38 22.68
N GLU A 97 5.11 -4.07 23.64
CA GLU A 97 4.98 -3.73 25.06
C GLU A 97 5.43 -2.28 25.33
N PHE A 98 6.55 -1.85 24.77
CA PHE A 98 7.00 -0.47 24.91
C PHE A 98 6.01 0.54 24.30
N SER A 99 5.50 0.28 23.10
CA SER A 99 4.53 1.16 22.43
C SER A 99 3.25 1.32 23.26
N THR A 100 2.71 0.20 23.75
CA THR A 100 1.56 0.15 24.65
C THR A 100 1.85 0.86 25.97
N TRP A 101 3.04 0.65 26.55
CA TRP A 101 3.45 1.33 27.78
C TRP A 101 3.50 2.85 27.61
N VAL A 102 4.06 3.35 26.49
CA VAL A 102 4.07 4.78 26.14
C VAL A 102 2.63 5.29 26.01
N GLY A 103 1.78 4.61 25.24
CA GLY A 103 0.37 4.99 25.05
C GLY A 103 -0.44 5.03 26.35
N LEU A 104 -0.06 4.21 27.34
CA LEU A 104 -0.68 4.18 28.67
C LEU A 104 0.03 5.08 29.71
N HIS A 105 1.04 5.86 29.32
CA HIS A 105 1.88 6.58 30.27
C HIS A 105 1.20 7.85 30.80
N GLU A 106 0.58 7.77 31.97
CA GLU A 106 -0.17 8.89 32.58
C GLU A 106 0.67 10.16 32.81
N GLY A 107 1.94 10.00 33.25
CA GLY A 107 2.83 11.14 33.48
C GLY A 107 3.08 11.95 32.20
N LEU A 108 3.49 11.26 31.13
CA LEU A 108 3.66 11.85 29.80
C LEU A 108 2.36 12.46 29.27
N TYR A 109 1.22 11.76 29.38
CA TYR A 109 -0.08 12.30 28.98
C TYR A 109 -0.41 13.61 29.73
N ARG A 110 -0.20 13.66 31.05
CA ARG A 110 -0.34 14.90 31.83
C ARG A 110 0.62 15.99 31.36
N GLN A 111 1.83 15.63 30.92
CA GLN A 111 2.77 16.61 30.37
C GLN A 111 2.24 17.22 29.05
N TYR A 112 1.68 16.41 28.16
CA TYR A 112 1.01 16.91 26.94
C TYR A 112 -0.22 17.75 27.25
N GLN A 113 -0.99 17.40 28.29
CA GLN A 113 -2.09 18.26 28.75
C GLN A 113 -1.59 19.61 29.27
N ARG A 114 -0.46 19.63 29.98
CA ARG A 114 0.19 20.87 30.43
C ARG A 114 0.70 21.70 29.26
N LEU A 115 1.31 21.08 28.24
CA LEU A 115 1.74 21.76 27.01
C LEU A 115 0.55 22.46 26.34
N HIS A 116 -0.55 21.75 26.16
CA HIS A 116 -1.78 22.29 25.58
C HIS A 116 -2.41 23.40 26.44
N ALA A 117 -2.26 23.35 27.76
CA ALA A 117 -2.79 24.34 28.70
C ALA A 117 -1.87 25.56 28.91
N THR A 118 -0.69 25.61 28.29
CA THR A 118 0.26 26.73 28.43
C THR A 118 -0.35 28.03 27.89
N PRO A 119 -0.25 29.16 28.62
CA PRO A 119 -0.69 30.46 28.12
C PRO A 119 -0.02 30.79 26.77
N GLY A 120 -0.84 31.07 25.75
CA GLY A 120 -0.36 31.39 24.40
C GLY A 120 -0.17 30.19 23.47
N PHE A 121 -0.61 28.98 23.85
CA PHE A 121 -0.61 27.79 22.99
C PHE A 121 -1.27 28.02 21.63
N ASP A 122 -2.36 28.80 21.58
CA ASP A 122 -3.04 29.16 20.31
C ASP A 122 -2.16 29.96 19.34
N GLY A 123 -1.08 30.59 19.83
CA GLY A 123 -0.10 31.34 19.05
C GLY A 123 1.19 30.57 18.77
N TRP A 124 1.28 29.29 19.13
CA TRP A 124 2.42 28.43 18.78
C TRP A 124 2.52 28.23 17.27
N ASP A 125 3.67 27.71 16.84
CA ASP A 125 3.80 27.17 15.49
C ASP A 125 2.66 26.18 15.19
N PRO A 126 1.94 26.32 14.06
CA PRO A 126 0.78 25.49 13.77
C PRO A 126 1.08 23.98 13.73
N VAL A 127 2.26 23.58 13.27
CA VAL A 127 2.66 22.17 13.20
C VAL A 127 2.85 21.62 14.61
N ARG A 128 3.57 22.35 15.46
CA ARG A 128 3.79 21.96 16.87
C ARG A 128 2.49 21.86 17.65
N ARG A 129 1.56 22.81 17.43
CA ARG A 129 0.21 22.75 18.00
C ARG A 129 -0.52 21.47 17.57
N ARG A 130 -0.51 21.17 16.27
CA ARG A 130 -1.13 19.97 15.71
C ARG A 130 -0.52 18.69 16.30
N VAL A 131 0.80 18.61 16.47
CA VAL A 131 1.47 17.47 17.10
C VAL A 131 0.95 17.23 18.53
N VAL A 132 0.81 18.28 19.34
CA VAL A 132 0.29 18.16 20.71
C VAL A 132 -1.18 17.69 20.72
N GLU A 133 -2.01 18.24 19.84
CA GLU A 133 -3.43 17.83 19.70
C GLU A 133 -3.57 16.37 19.26
N LEU A 134 -2.77 15.94 18.28
CA LEU A 134 -2.72 14.56 17.80
C LEU A 134 -2.27 13.62 18.92
N ALA A 135 -1.18 13.96 19.63
CA ALA A 135 -0.70 13.16 20.75
C ALA A 135 -1.80 12.98 21.82
N LEU A 136 -2.52 14.04 22.19
CA LEU A 136 -3.62 13.96 23.16
C LEU A 136 -4.80 13.09 22.69
N ARG A 137 -5.10 13.09 21.39
CA ARG A 137 -6.05 12.14 20.79
C ARG A 137 -5.50 10.72 20.90
N ASP A 138 -4.26 10.50 20.50
CA ASP A 138 -3.67 9.16 20.38
C ASP A 138 -3.45 8.51 21.75
N PHE A 139 -3.11 9.27 22.80
CA PHE A 139 -3.10 8.78 24.18
C PHE A 139 -4.48 8.24 24.62
N ARG A 140 -5.57 8.96 24.27
CA ARG A 140 -6.93 8.52 24.60
C ARG A 140 -7.30 7.26 23.83
N LEU A 141 -6.98 7.22 22.53
CA LEU A 141 -7.19 6.04 21.68
C LEU A 141 -6.29 4.86 22.09
N SER A 142 -5.20 5.13 22.81
CA SER A 142 -4.32 4.10 23.40
C SER A 142 -4.76 3.68 24.80
N GLY A 143 -5.91 4.15 25.28
CA GLY A 143 -6.48 3.73 26.56
C GLY A 143 -5.78 4.31 27.79
N VAL A 144 -5.07 5.46 27.69
CA VAL A 144 -4.40 6.08 28.85
C VAL A 144 -5.34 6.35 30.04
N GLU A 145 -6.63 6.55 29.75
CA GLU A 145 -7.67 6.84 30.74
C GLU A 145 -8.23 5.57 31.41
N LEU A 146 -7.85 4.38 30.93
CA LEU A 146 -8.23 3.10 31.53
C LEU A 146 -7.51 2.88 32.86
N GLN A 147 -8.19 2.22 33.80
CA GLN A 147 -7.69 1.98 35.16
C GLN A 147 -7.86 0.51 35.56
N GLY A 148 -6.98 0.03 36.45
CA GLY A 148 -7.02 -1.33 36.99
C GLY A 148 -7.05 -2.42 35.91
N ALA A 149 -7.95 -3.40 36.07
CA ALA A 149 -8.05 -4.56 35.18
C ALA A 149 -8.33 -4.21 33.71
N ALA A 150 -9.05 -3.11 33.43
CA ALA A 150 -9.33 -2.70 32.05
C ALA A 150 -8.05 -2.28 31.31
N ARG A 151 -7.14 -1.61 32.02
CA ARG A 151 -5.83 -1.20 31.49
C ARG A 151 -4.92 -2.40 31.24
N GLU A 152 -4.85 -3.33 32.19
CA GLU A 152 -4.08 -4.58 32.02
C GLU A 152 -4.62 -5.40 30.84
N ARG A 153 -5.94 -5.45 30.69
CA ARG A 153 -6.58 -6.15 29.59
C ARG A 153 -6.31 -5.50 28.24
N TYR A 154 -6.39 -4.17 28.14
CA TYR A 154 -6.03 -3.43 26.93
C TYR A 154 -4.59 -3.77 26.49
N ALA A 155 -3.63 -3.73 27.43
CA ALA A 155 -2.25 -4.04 27.10
C ALA A 155 -2.04 -5.47 26.59
N ALA A 156 -2.73 -6.45 27.21
CA ALA A 156 -2.71 -7.83 26.75
C ALA A 156 -3.35 -8.01 25.37
N ILE A 157 -4.40 -7.24 25.05
CA ILE A 157 -5.03 -7.24 23.73
C ILE A 157 -4.06 -6.69 22.69
N SER A 158 -3.43 -5.53 22.93
CA SER A 158 -2.48 -4.92 21.98
C SER A 158 -1.31 -5.87 21.63
N ASP A 159 -0.72 -6.54 22.63
CA ASP A 159 0.32 -7.54 22.40
C ASP A 159 -0.19 -8.72 21.56
N ARG A 160 -1.38 -9.22 21.89
CA ARG A 160 -1.94 -10.37 21.18
C ARG A 160 -2.33 -10.04 19.74
N GLU A 161 -2.91 -8.86 19.49
CA GLU A 161 -3.23 -8.41 18.13
C GLU A 161 -1.98 -8.32 17.25
N ALA A 162 -0.87 -7.79 17.77
CA ALA A 162 0.39 -7.71 17.05
C ALA A 162 0.91 -9.12 16.66
N GLN A 163 0.86 -10.07 17.57
CA GLN A 163 1.27 -11.45 17.31
C GLN A 163 0.37 -12.17 16.30
N VAL A 164 -0.95 -12.01 16.42
CA VAL A 164 -1.94 -12.61 15.52
C VAL A 164 -1.80 -12.04 14.10
N THR A 165 -1.63 -10.72 14.00
CA THR A 165 -1.39 -9.98 12.74
C THR A 165 -0.11 -10.47 12.05
N GLN A 166 1.00 -10.57 12.80
CA GLN A 166 2.26 -11.08 12.27
C GLN A 166 2.13 -12.53 11.79
N LYS A 167 1.50 -13.40 12.58
CA LYS A 167 1.31 -14.80 12.22
C LYS A 167 0.42 -14.98 10.99
N PHE A 168 -0.62 -14.15 10.84
CA PHE A 168 -1.46 -14.14 9.63
C PHE A 168 -0.60 -13.85 8.39
N SER A 169 0.25 -12.81 8.46
CA SER A 169 1.13 -12.44 7.34
C SER A 169 2.11 -13.55 6.97
N GLU A 170 2.73 -14.19 7.97
CA GLU A 170 3.65 -15.30 7.77
C GLU A 170 2.96 -16.49 7.11
N ASN A 171 1.77 -16.86 7.59
CA ASN A 171 0.99 -17.95 7.00
C ASN A 171 0.64 -17.69 5.53
N VAL A 172 0.30 -16.45 5.16
CA VAL A 172 0.05 -16.08 3.75
C VAL A 172 1.32 -16.22 2.90
N LEU A 173 2.46 -15.72 3.39
CA LEU A 173 3.75 -15.82 2.69
C LEU A 173 4.15 -17.29 2.51
N ASP A 174 4.13 -18.07 3.59
CA ASP A 174 4.53 -19.47 3.60
C ASP A 174 3.61 -20.34 2.74
N ALA A 175 2.29 -20.13 2.79
CA ALA A 175 1.34 -20.86 1.96
C ALA A 175 1.56 -20.59 0.46
N ARG A 176 1.90 -19.35 0.08
CA ARG A 176 2.21 -18.99 -1.31
C ARG A 176 3.54 -19.56 -1.77
N ASP A 177 4.59 -19.45 -0.95
CA ASP A 177 5.94 -19.90 -1.30
C ASP A 177 6.05 -21.43 -1.28
N ALA A 178 5.25 -22.13 -0.47
CA ALA A 178 5.20 -23.59 -0.44
C ALA A 178 4.44 -24.21 -1.63
N TRP A 179 3.57 -23.44 -2.30
CA TRP A 179 2.80 -23.95 -3.43
C TRP A 179 3.57 -23.83 -4.74
N SER A 180 3.64 -24.93 -5.49
CA SER A 180 4.11 -24.92 -6.88
C SER A 180 3.46 -26.03 -7.68
N LEU A 181 3.30 -25.79 -8.99
CA LEU A 181 2.87 -26.80 -9.95
C LEU A 181 3.98 -27.03 -10.97
N PHE A 182 4.46 -28.26 -11.05
CA PHE A 182 5.42 -28.68 -12.07
C PHE A 182 4.67 -29.24 -13.28
N VAL A 183 4.99 -28.70 -14.45
CA VAL A 183 4.41 -29.12 -15.73
C VAL A 183 5.54 -29.63 -16.60
N ASP A 184 5.47 -30.88 -17.04
CA ASP A 184 6.45 -31.48 -17.96
C ASP A 184 6.00 -31.41 -19.43
N ASP A 185 4.69 -31.34 -19.65
CA ASP A 185 4.07 -31.28 -20.97
C ASP A 185 3.88 -29.81 -21.41
N GLU A 186 4.74 -29.36 -22.31
CA GLU A 186 4.71 -28.00 -22.88
C GLU A 186 3.36 -27.65 -23.52
N THR A 187 2.62 -28.64 -24.02
CA THR A 187 1.33 -28.38 -24.70
C THR A 187 0.27 -27.81 -23.75
N ARG A 188 0.38 -28.10 -22.44
CA ARG A 188 -0.48 -27.52 -21.40
C ARG A 188 -0.21 -26.03 -21.16
N LEU A 189 0.95 -25.54 -21.58
CA LEU A 189 1.36 -24.15 -21.43
C LEU A 189 1.06 -23.32 -22.69
N ALA A 190 0.33 -23.88 -23.66
CA ALA A 190 -0.02 -23.21 -24.88
C ALA A 190 -0.73 -21.87 -24.63
N GLY A 191 -0.20 -20.81 -25.23
CA GLY A 191 -0.71 -19.43 -25.14
C GLY A 191 0.07 -18.54 -24.18
N LEU A 192 0.83 -19.10 -23.22
CA LEU A 192 1.62 -18.30 -22.28
C LEU A 192 2.68 -17.43 -23.00
N PRO A 193 2.90 -16.19 -22.53
CA PRO A 193 3.99 -15.35 -23.02
C PRO A 193 5.36 -16.02 -22.88
N ALA A 194 6.27 -15.72 -23.81
CA ALA A 194 7.58 -16.37 -23.89
C ALA A 194 8.45 -16.11 -22.65
N ASP A 195 8.40 -14.90 -22.10
CA ASP A 195 9.14 -14.53 -20.89
C ASP A 195 8.61 -15.26 -19.65
N VAL A 196 7.31 -15.50 -19.56
CA VAL A 196 6.70 -16.29 -18.47
C VAL A 196 7.13 -17.76 -18.57
N LEU A 197 7.13 -18.34 -19.77
CA LEU A 197 7.63 -19.71 -20.01
C LEU A 197 9.10 -19.83 -19.62
N GLN A 198 9.90 -18.84 -19.98
CA GLN A 198 11.32 -18.80 -19.63
C GLN A 198 11.52 -18.73 -18.12
N ALA A 199 10.85 -17.80 -17.43
CA ALA A 199 10.95 -17.64 -15.99
C ALA A 199 10.51 -18.92 -15.25
N ALA A 200 9.42 -19.56 -15.70
CA ALA A 200 8.95 -20.81 -15.12
C ALA A 200 9.93 -21.98 -15.34
N ARG A 201 10.62 -22.00 -16.50
CA ARG A 201 11.67 -23.00 -16.77
C ARG A 201 12.89 -22.78 -15.90
N GLN A 202 13.34 -21.53 -15.74
CA GLN A 202 14.44 -21.19 -14.84
C GLN A 202 14.10 -21.58 -13.40
N ALA A 203 12.90 -21.26 -12.93
CA ALA A 203 12.45 -21.62 -11.59
C ALA A 203 12.41 -23.15 -11.36
N ALA A 204 12.10 -23.95 -12.38
CA ALA A 204 12.21 -25.42 -12.29
C ALA A 204 13.67 -25.89 -12.22
N GLN A 205 14.57 -25.27 -12.98
CA GLN A 205 16.01 -25.57 -12.97
C GLN A 205 16.65 -25.24 -11.62
N GLU A 206 16.28 -24.12 -10.99
CA GLU A 206 16.72 -23.73 -9.65
C GLU A 206 16.32 -24.79 -8.59
N ASP A 207 15.17 -25.44 -8.78
CA ASP A 207 14.69 -26.57 -7.98
C ASP A 207 15.24 -27.93 -8.42
N ASN A 208 16.14 -27.98 -9.40
CA ASN A 208 16.68 -29.21 -10.01
C ASN A 208 15.59 -30.16 -10.56
N LYS A 209 14.50 -29.60 -11.11
CA LYS A 209 13.39 -30.35 -11.71
C LYS A 209 13.29 -30.05 -13.22
N PRO A 210 12.84 -31.04 -14.02
CA PRO A 210 12.55 -30.80 -15.44
C PRO A 210 11.30 -29.93 -15.61
N GLY A 211 11.05 -29.51 -16.86
CA GLY A 211 9.82 -28.81 -17.22
C GLY A 211 9.77 -27.36 -16.73
N TRP A 212 8.58 -26.96 -16.25
CA TRP A 212 8.25 -25.61 -15.83
C TRP A 212 7.64 -25.60 -14.42
N LYS A 213 8.06 -24.66 -13.58
CA LYS A 213 7.54 -24.43 -12.23
C LYS A 213 6.62 -23.21 -12.25
N LEU A 214 5.32 -23.43 -12.11
CA LEU A 214 4.33 -22.38 -11.92
C LEU A 214 4.14 -22.09 -10.43
N THR A 215 3.98 -20.81 -10.08
CA THR A 215 3.85 -20.34 -8.69
C THR A 215 2.67 -19.39 -8.54
N LEU A 216 2.30 -19.07 -7.30
CA LEU A 216 1.21 -18.12 -7.01
C LEU A 216 1.66 -16.64 -6.98
N LYS A 217 2.92 -16.35 -7.32
CA LYS A 217 3.38 -14.96 -7.45
C LYS A 217 2.71 -14.34 -8.69
N MET A 218 2.27 -13.09 -8.58
CA MET A 218 1.47 -12.42 -9.63
C MET A 218 2.10 -12.45 -11.03
N PRO A 219 3.42 -12.24 -11.21
CA PRO A 219 4.06 -12.35 -12.53
C PRO A 219 3.97 -13.73 -13.19
N CYS A 220 3.59 -14.77 -12.45
CA CYS A 220 3.32 -16.11 -12.96
C CYS A 220 1.81 -16.40 -12.98
N TYR A 221 1.13 -16.20 -11.86
CA TYR A 221 -0.30 -16.49 -11.71
C TYR A 221 -1.16 -15.75 -12.72
N LEU A 222 -1.00 -14.43 -12.83
CA LEU A 222 -1.88 -13.61 -13.66
C LEU A 222 -1.74 -13.94 -15.17
N PRO A 223 -0.53 -14.07 -15.74
CA PRO A 223 -0.40 -14.52 -17.12
C PRO A 223 -0.97 -15.92 -17.38
N VAL A 224 -0.88 -16.85 -16.41
CA VAL A 224 -1.54 -18.16 -16.55
C VAL A 224 -3.06 -18.00 -16.63
N MET A 225 -3.65 -17.14 -15.80
CA MET A 225 -5.09 -16.89 -15.84
C MET A 225 -5.55 -16.15 -17.12
N GLN A 226 -4.71 -15.31 -17.71
CA GLN A 226 -5.04 -14.51 -18.91
C GLN A 226 -4.79 -15.26 -20.24
N TYR A 227 -3.75 -16.09 -20.32
CA TYR A 227 -3.24 -16.58 -21.61
C TYR A 227 -3.27 -18.10 -21.77
N ALA A 228 -3.28 -18.89 -20.69
CA ALA A 228 -3.25 -20.34 -20.82
C ALA A 228 -4.52 -20.87 -21.49
N ARG A 229 -4.36 -21.60 -22.61
CA ARG A 229 -5.47 -22.23 -23.32
C ARG A 229 -6.02 -23.46 -22.60
N ASP A 230 -5.19 -24.15 -21.83
CA ASP A 230 -5.59 -25.26 -20.96
C ASP A 230 -6.50 -24.73 -19.83
N ARG A 231 -7.79 -25.04 -19.93
CA ARG A 231 -8.81 -24.63 -18.95
C ARG A 231 -8.60 -25.29 -17.59
N ASP A 232 -8.15 -26.55 -17.56
CA ASP A 232 -7.91 -27.29 -16.33
C ASP A 232 -6.70 -26.70 -15.58
N LEU A 233 -5.70 -26.21 -16.32
CA LEU A 233 -4.58 -25.46 -15.74
C LEU A 233 -5.07 -24.16 -15.07
N ARG A 234 -5.94 -23.39 -15.73
CA ARG A 234 -6.53 -22.18 -15.14
C ARG A 234 -7.34 -22.49 -13.89
N GLU A 235 -8.15 -23.54 -13.91
CA GLU A 235 -8.92 -23.97 -12.73
C GLU A 235 -8.02 -24.36 -11.56
N GLN A 236 -6.95 -25.14 -11.81
CA GLN A 236 -5.98 -25.54 -10.78
C GLN A 236 -5.30 -24.33 -10.15
N MET A 237 -4.83 -23.38 -10.97
CA MET A 237 -4.19 -22.14 -10.49
C MET A 237 -5.17 -21.28 -9.68
N TYR A 238 -6.38 -21.07 -10.21
CA TYR A 238 -7.42 -20.29 -9.54
C TYR A 238 -7.81 -20.90 -8.18
N ARG A 239 -7.96 -22.23 -8.11
CA ARG A 239 -8.25 -22.92 -6.84
C ARG A 239 -7.11 -22.79 -5.85
N ALA A 240 -5.87 -22.97 -6.30
CA ALA A 240 -4.70 -22.80 -5.44
C ALA A 240 -4.62 -21.37 -4.87
N TYR A 241 -4.79 -20.36 -5.71
CA TYR A 241 -4.79 -18.96 -5.27
C TYR A 241 -5.95 -18.64 -4.32
N GLY A 242 -7.16 -19.10 -4.65
CA GLY A 242 -8.37 -18.85 -3.86
C GLY A 242 -8.47 -19.61 -2.54
N THR A 243 -7.50 -20.47 -2.22
CA THR A 243 -7.45 -21.28 -0.97
C THR A 243 -6.16 -21.07 -0.17
N VAL A 244 -5.35 -20.07 -0.53
CA VAL A 244 -4.15 -19.68 0.24
C VAL A 244 -4.49 -19.45 1.70
N ALA A 245 -3.66 -20.02 2.59
CA ALA A 245 -3.76 -19.87 4.05
C ALA A 245 -5.13 -20.23 4.63
N SER A 246 -5.81 -21.22 4.06
CA SER A 246 -7.13 -21.68 4.49
C SER A 246 -7.16 -23.17 4.81
N GLU A 247 -8.24 -23.62 5.43
CA GLU A 247 -8.49 -25.02 5.80
C GLU A 247 -8.59 -25.96 4.58
N GLN A 248 -8.73 -25.40 3.38
CA GLN A 248 -8.75 -26.14 2.11
C GLN A 248 -7.41 -26.17 1.38
N GLY A 249 -6.44 -25.40 1.86
CA GLY A 249 -5.04 -25.44 1.42
C GLY A 249 -4.21 -26.35 2.33
N ASP A 250 -2.96 -25.97 2.57
CA ASP A 250 -2.16 -26.61 3.61
C ASP A 250 -2.63 -26.14 4.99
N ALA A 251 -3.24 -27.05 5.75
CA ALA A 251 -3.83 -26.78 7.06
C ALA A 251 -2.85 -26.20 8.09
N ARG A 252 -1.52 -26.34 7.89
CA ARG A 252 -0.51 -25.71 8.75
C ARG A 252 -0.55 -24.17 8.71
N TYR A 253 -1.10 -23.60 7.64
CA TYR A 253 -1.16 -22.17 7.40
C TYR A 253 -2.59 -21.63 7.47
N ASP A 254 -3.54 -22.38 8.02
CA ASP A 254 -4.93 -21.94 8.11
C ASP A 254 -5.08 -20.71 9.02
N ASN A 255 -5.56 -19.63 8.42
CA ASN A 255 -5.81 -18.34 9.07
C ASN A 255 -7.21 -18.23 9.68
N SER A 256 -8.09 -19.24 9.53
CA SER A 256 -9.43 -19.25 10.16
C SER A 256 -9.39 -18.86 11.66
N PRO A 257 -8.60 -19.54 12.53
CA PRO A 257 -8.57 -19.20 13.96
C PRO A 257 -7.98 -17.80 14.23
N LEU A 258 -7.04 -17.35 13.41
CA LEU A 258 -6.41 -16.02 13.56
C LEU A 258 -7.39 -14.90 13.21
N ILE A 259 -8.23 -15.09 12.19
CA ILE A 259 -9.30 -14.14 11.84
C ILE A 259 -10.30 -14.04 12.98
N GLU A 260 -10.79 -15.16 13.51
CA GLU A 260 -11.76 -15.18 14.61
C GLU A 260 -11.19 -14.48 15.86
N GLU A 261 -9.95 -14.81 16.22
CA GLU A 261 -9.26 -14.22 17.35
C GLU A 261 -9.07 -12.71 17.16
N LEU A 262 -8.58 -12.27 16.00
CA LEU A 262 -8.36 -10.85 15.73
C LEU A 262 -9.66 -10.04 15.73
N LEU A 263 -10.75 -10.58 15.18
CA LEU A 263 -12.06 -9.90 15.22
C LEU A 263 -12.62 -9.81 16.64
N ALA A 264 -12.40 -10.84 17.47
CA ALA A 264 -12.80 -10.81 18.87
C ALA A 264 -11.99 -9.77 19.67
N LEU A 265 -10.67 -9.74 19.47
CA LEU A 265 -9.77 -8.78 20.11
C LEU A 265 -10.13 -7.33 19.74
N ARG A 266 -10.36 -7.05 18.46
CA ARG A 266 -10.77 -5.72 17.96
C ARG A 266 -12.11 -5.24 18.53
N ALA A 267 -13.07 -6.15 18.66
CA ALA A 267 -14.35 -5.85 19.28
C ALA A 267 -14.18 -5.56 20.79
N GLU A 268 -13.34 -6.32 21.49
CA GLU A 268 -13.05 -6.09 22.91
C GLU A 268 -12.26 -4.80 23.14
N GLU A 269 -11.25 -4.52 22.31
CA GLU A 269 -10.48 -3.28 22.34
C GLU A 269 -11.39 -2.05 22.22
N SER A 270 -12.23 -2.02 21.18
CA SER A 270 -13.15 -0.91 20.95
C SER A 270 -14.12 -0.71 22.12
N ALA A 271 -14.68 -1.80 22.66
CA ALA A 271 -15.56 -1.73 23.82
C ALA A 271 -14.86 -1.20 25.08
N LEU A 272 -13.62 -1.63 25.35
CA LEU A 272 -12.82 -1.13 26.46
C LEU A 272 -12.57 0.37 26.34
N LEU A 273 -12.29 0.85 25.13
CA LEU A 273 -12.05 2.26 24.83
C LEU A 273 -13.34 3.09 24.72
N GLY A 274 -14.52 2.51 24.98
CA GLY A 274 -15.80 3.22 25.01
C GLY A 274 -16.46 3.40 23.64
N TYR A 275 -15.98 2.69 22.60
CA TYR A 275 -16.57 2.67 21.27
C TYR A 275 -17.47 1.45 21.08
N GLY A 276 -18.57 1.61 20.35
CA GLY A 276 -19.53 0.52 20.12
C GLY A 276 -19.03 -0.55 19.14
N THR A 277 -18.09 -0.19 18.26
CA THR A 277 -17.53 -1.08 17.22
C THR A 277 -16.09 -0.69 16.92
N PHE A 278 -15.31 -1.63 16.37
CA PHE A 278 -13.95 -1.35 15.90
C PHE A 278 -13.93 -0.28 14.80
N ALA A 279 -14.90 -0.29 13.90
CA ALA A 279 -15.05 0.77 12.90
C ALA A 279 -15.15 2.17 13.52
N ALA A 280 -15.98 2.34 14.58
CA ALA A 280 -16.13 3.62 15.26
C ALA A 280 -14.82 4.11 15.92
N LEU A 281 -14.01 3.18 16.45
CA LEU A 281 -12.67 3.47 16.98
C LEU A 281 -11.73 3.93 15.86
N ARG A 282 -11.65 3.18 14.75
CA ARG A 282 -10.72 3.48 13.65
C ARG A 282 -11.04 4.80 12.96
N LEU A 283 -12.32 5.14 12.82
CA LEU A 283 -12.78 6.39 12.18
C LEU A 283 -12.40 7.66 12.95
N GLN A 284 -11.95 7.57 14.21
CA GLN A 284 -11.42 8.73 14.96
C GLN A 284 -10.15 9.34 14.36
N THR A 285 -9.52 8.62 13.42
CA THR A 285 -8.27 9.01 12.75
C THR A 285 -8.46 9.07 11.23
N ARG A 286 -9.70 9.35 10.78
CA ARG A 286 -10.13 9.37 9.38
C ARG A 286 -10.88 10.66 9.08
N MET A 287 -11.05 10.97 7.80
CA MET A 287 -11.92 12.04 7.31
C MET A 287 -13.39 11.68 7.44
N ALA A 288 -13.74 10.43 7.13
CA ALA A 288 -15.10 9.93 7.28
C ALA A 288 -15.51 9.94 8.76
N ARG A 289 -16.73 10.41 9.02
CA ARG A 289 -17.20 10.70 10.38
C ARG A 289 -17.66 9.47 11.13
N ASP A 290 -18.31 8.56 10.43
CA ASP A 290 -18.89 7.33 10.98
C ASP A 290 -19.07 6.25 9.90
N ALA A 291 -19.37 5.03 10.36
CA ALA A 291 -19.53 3.88 9.48
C ALA A 291 -20.76 4.00 8.56
N ASP A 292 -21.80 4.73 8.96
CA ASP A 292 -23.01 4.92 8.16
C ASP A 292 -22.71 5.80 6.94
N GLU A 293 -21.89 6.85 7.11
CA GLU A 293 -21.38 7.67 6.02
C GLU A 293 -20.60 6.84 5.00
N VAL A 294 -19.67 6.00 5.47
CA VAL A 294 -18.88 5.12 4.59
C VAL A 294 -19.77 4.11 3.86
N VAL A 295 -20.67 3.43 4.57
CA VAL A 295 -21.57 2.43 3.98
C VAL A 295 -22.50 3.09 2.95
N LYS A 296 -23.03 4.29 3.25
CA LYS A 296 -23.86 5.05 2.30
C LYS A 296 -23.08 5.44 1.06
N PHE A 297 -21.84 5.92 1.21
CA PHE A 297 -20.95 6.24 0.10
C PHE A 297 -20.71 5.02 -0.80
N LEU A 298 -20.32 3.89 -0.22
CA LEU A 298 -20.06 2.65 -0.96
C LEU A 298 -21.30 2.13 -1.69
N ARG A 299 -22.47 2.18 -1.05
CA ARG A 299 -23.74 1.76 -1.66
C ARG A 299 -24.20 2.68 -2.79
N ASP A 300 -24.02 4.00 -2.66
CA ASP A 300 -24.30 4.94 -3.76
C ASP A 300 -23.40 4.67 -4.96
N LEU A 301 -22.09 4.49 -4.72
CA LEU A 301 -21.15 4.15 -5.79
C LEU A 301 -21.47 2.79 -6.43
N ALA A 302 -21.84 1.78 -5.64
CA ALA A 302 -22.27 0.48 -6.15
C ALA A 302 -23.51 0.60 -7.04
N ALA A 303 -24.52 1.37 -6.61
CA ALA A 303 -25.74 1.57 -7.38
C ALA A 303 -25.46 2.21 -8.75
N ARG A 304 -24.48 3.11 -8.84
CA ARG A 304 -24.04 3.73 -10.10
C ARG A 304 -23.21 2.78 -10.98
N ALA A 305 -22.32 2.01 -10.38
CA ALA A 305 -21.38 1.14 -11.11
C ALA A 305 -22.01 -0.20 -11.58
N ARG A 306 -22.97 -0.75 -10.82
CA ARG A 306 -23.55 -2.08 -11.05
C ARG A 306 -24.17 -2.26 -12.45
N PRO A 307 -24.93 -1.30 -13.02
CA PRO A 307 -25.44 -1.42 -14.39
C PRO A 307 -24.32 -1.54 -15.45
N TYR A 308 -23.17 -0.90 -15.24
CA TYR A 308 -22.01 -1.03 -16.11
C TYR A 308 -21.38 -2.42 -15.96
N ALA A 309 -21.23 -2.91 -14.72
CA ALA A 309 -20.72 -4.24 -14.42
C ALA A 309 -21.59 -5.37 -15.02
N GLU A 310 -22.92 -5.23 -14.98
CA GLU A 310 -23.85 -6.20 -15.57
C GLU A 310 -23.71 -6.25 -17.10
N ARG A 311 -23.55 -5.10 -17.76
CA ARG A 311 -23.30 -5.01 -19.20
C ARG A 311 -21.95 -5.63 -19.57
N ASP A 312 -20.89 -5.31 -18.82
CA ASP A 312 -19.56 -5.86 -19.02
C ASP A 312 -19.59 -7.41 -18.95
N LEU A 313 -20.26 -7.95 -17.92
CA LEU A 313 -20.40 -9.40 -17.76
C LEU A 313 -21.26 -10.04 -18.86
N ALA A 314 -22.32 -9.37 -19.31
CA ALA A 314 -23.17 -9.87 -20.39
C ALA A 314 -22.42 -9.94 -21.72
N GLU A 315 -21.62 -8.91 -22.04
CA GLU A 315 -20.72 -8.90 -23.19
C GLU A 315 -19.73 -10.05 -23.09
N LEU A 316 -19.07 -10.20 -21.94
CA LEU A 316 -18.09 -11.25 -21.71
C LEU A 316 -18.68 -12.65 -21.86
N LYS A 317 -19.87 -12.92 -21.31
CA LYS A 317 -20.56 -14.21 -21.46
C LYS A 317 -20.93 -14.50 -22.92
N THR A 318 -21.41 -13.48 -23.63
CA THR A 318 -21.78 -13.60 -25.05
C THR A 318 -20.56 -13.94 -25.89
N TYR A 319 -19.46 -13.21 -25.69
CA TYR A 319 -18.19 -13.45 -26.36
C TYR A 319 -17.64 -14.85 -26.04
N ALA A 320 -17.62 -15.23 -24.75
CA ALA A 320 -17.10 -16.52 -24.32
C ALA A 320 -17.86 -17.70 -24.93
N ALA A 321 -19.19 -17.62 -25.03
CA ALA A 321 -19.99 -18.66 -25.66
C ALA A 321 -19.77 -18.71 -27.19
N ALA A 322 -19.78 -17.55 -27.85
CA ALA A 322 -19.72 -17.47 -29.32
C ALA A 322 -18.31 -17.78 -29.89
N GLU A 323 -17.27 -17.24 -29.26
CA GLU A 323 -15.91 -17.24 -29.84
C GLU A 323 -14.96 -18.24 -29.14
N LEU A 324 -15.24 -18.60 -27.89
CA LEU A 324 -14.35 -19.48 -27.09
C LEU A 324 -14.96 -20.86 -26.81
N GLY A 325 -16.22 -21.10 -27.20
CA GLY A 325 -16.93 -22.35 -26.88
C GLY A 325 -17.15 -22.58 -25.39
N LEU A 326 -17.19 -21.50 -24.59
CA LEU A 326 -17.41 -21.53 -23.15
C LEU A 326 -18.90 -21.25 -22.85
N ASP A 327 -19.76 -22.25 -23.05
CA ASP A 327 -21.21 -22.13 -22.80
C ASP A 327 -21.56 -21.68 -21.37
N THR A 328 -20.72 -22.07 -20.41
CA THR A 328 -20.78 -21.59 -19.03
C THR A 328 -19.44 -21.00 -18.63
N LEU A 329 -19.40 -19.67 -18.52
CA LEU A 329 -18.25 -18.92 -18.04
C LEU A 329 -18.08 -19.14 -16.53
N GLN A 330 -16.99 -19.80 -16.13
CA GLN A 330 -16.62 -19.98 -14.73
C GLN A 330 -15.68 -18.87 -14.25
N PRO A 331 -15.52 -18.64 -12.94
CA PRO A 331 -14.62 -17.61 -12.42
C PRO A 331 -13.15 -17.74 -12.89
N TRP A 332 -12.64 -18.95 -13.11
CA TRP A 332 -11.31 -19.20 -13.66
C TRP A 332 -11.21 -19.01 -15.18
N ASP A 333 -12.33 -18.77 -15.86
CA ASP A 333 -12.36 -18.40 -17.27
C ASP A 333 -12.37 -16.88 -17.48
N VAL A 334 -12.74 -16.09 -16.47
CA VAL A 334 -13.00 -14.65 -16.61
C VAL A 334 -11.78 -13.90 -17.15
N ALA A 335 -10.60 -14.08 -16.53
CA ALA A 335 -9.39 -13.39 -16.98
C ALA A 335 -9.02 -13.76 -18.43
N TYR A 336 -9.09 -15.04 -18.77
CA TYR A 336 -8.83 -15.54 -20.12
C TYR A 336 -9.81 -14.98 -21.14
N ALA A 337 -11.10 -15.07 -20.86
CA ALA A 337 -12.14 -14.58 -21.76
C ALA A 337 -12.07 -13.05 -21.93
N SER A 338 -11.77 -12.32 -20.85
CA SER A 338 -11.58 -10.86 -20.89
C SER A 338 -10.39 -10.48 -21.74
N GLU A 339 -9.28 -11.22 -21.65
CA GLU A 339 -8.10 -11.02 -22.49
C GLU A 339 -8.45 -11.22 -23.97
N ARG A 340 -9.08 -12.34 -24.31
CA ARG A 340 -9.46 -12.65 -25.69
C ARG A 340 -10.47 -11.64 -26.25
N LEU A 341 -11.44 -11.20 -25.44
CA LEU A 341 -12.40 -10.16 -25.81
C LEU A 341 -11.68 -8.83 -26.09
N ARG A 342 -10.75 -8.43 -25.23
CA ARG A 342 -9.97 -7.21 -25.41
C ARG A 342 -9.14 -7.25 -26.69
N GLU A 343 -8.43 -8.35 -26.94
CA GLU A 343 -7.66 -8.55 -28.17
C GLU A 343 -8.55 -8.42 -29.42
N THR A 344 -9.73 -9.04 -29.39
CA THR A 344 -10.68 -9.00 -30.52
C THR A 344 -11.24 -7.60 -30.74
N ARG A 345 -11.61 -6.89 -29.66
CA ARG A 345 -12.28 -5.59 -29.72
C ARG A 345 -11.34 -4.45 -30.08
N TYR A 346 -10.12 -4.46 -29.55
CA TYR A 346 -9.17 -3.35 -29.70
C TYR A 346 -7.99 -3.66 -30.62
N ALA A 347 -7.88 -4.90 -31.11
CA ALA A 347 -6.84 -5.35 -32.03
C ALA A 347 -5.41 -5.09 -31.50
N TYR A 348 -5.19 -5.32 -30.21
CA TYR A 348 -3.88 -5.38 -29.57
C TYR A 348 -3.91 -6.35 -28.38
N SER A 349 -2.77 -6.91 -27.99
CA SER A 349 -2.62 -7.68 -26.75
C SER A 349 -1.80 -6.89 -25.71
N GLU A 350 -2.03 -7.13 -24.42
CA GLU A 350 -1.17 -6.53 -23.38
C GLU A 350 0.30 -6.91 -23.57
N ASP A 351 0.56 -8.12 -24.04
CA ASP A 351 1.91 -8.60 -24.36
C ASP A 351 2.60 -7.77 -25.45
N GLU A 352 1.86 -7.27 -26.45
CA GLU A 352 2.38 -6.35 -27.48
C GLU A 352 2.75 -4.99 -26.88
N ILE A 353 1.89 -4.42 -26.02
CA ILE A 353 2.13 -3.14 -25.34
C ILE A 353 3.34 -3.23 -24.41
N LYS A 354 3.42 -4.34 -23.65
CA LYS A 354 4.50 -4.62 -22.70
C LYS A 354 5.89 -4.54 -23.33
N GLN A 355 6.04 -4.87 -24.62
CA GLN A 355 7.33 -4.77 -25.31
C GLN A 355 7.89 -3.34 -25.38
N TYR A 356 7.05 -2.32 -25.15
CA TYR A 356 7.45 -0.91 -25.19
C TYR A 356 7.78 -0.32 -23.82
N PHE A 357 7.50 -1.03 -22.72
CA PHE A 357 7.70 -0.52 -21.36
C PHE A 357 8.87 -1.25 -20.69
N THR A 358 10.08 -0.98 -21.17
CA THR A 358 11.31 -1.44 -20.49
C THR A 358 11.50 -0.65 -19.19
N GLU A 359 11.81 -1.33 -18.09
CA GLU A 359 11.98 -0.67 -16.78
C GLU A 359 12.93 0.54 -16.83
N PRO A 360 14.14 0.48 -17.43
CA PRO A 360 15.02 1.64 -17.48
C PRO A 360 14.37 2.86 -18.14
N ARG A 361 13.58 2.65 -19.20
CA ARG A 361 12.89 3.71 -19.93
C ARG A 361 11.70 4.26 -19.14
N VAL A 362 10.93 3.38 -18.50
CA VAL A 362 9.80 3.79 -17.65
C VAL A 362 10.30 4.63 -16.48
N LEU A 363 11.39 4.23 -15.81
CA LEU A 363 11.97 5.01 -14.72
C LEU A 363 12.52 6.35 -15.18
N GLU A 364 13.20 6.39 -16.33
CA GLU A 364 13.67 7.66 -16.91
C GLU A 364 12.48 8.61 -17.18
N GLY A 365 11.42 8.12 -17.82
CA GLY A 365 10.24 8.94 -18.12
C GLY A 365 9.47 9.35 -16.87
N LEU A 366 9.35 8.48 -15.87
CA LEU A 366 8.77 8.80 -14.56
C LEU A 366 9.55 9.92 -13.89
N PHE A 367 10.89 9.83 -13.84
CA PHE A 367 11.71 10.88 -13.27
C PHE A 367 11.47 12.22 -13.99
N GLN A 368 11.43 12.24 -15.33
CA GLN A 368 11.12 13.46 -16.08
C GLN A 368 9.75 14.06 -15.73
N VAL A 369 8.73 13.24 -15.51
CA VAL A 369 7.40 13.70 -15.06
C VAL A 369 7.51 14.38 -13.69
N ILE A 370 8.17 13.74 -12.72
CA ILE A 370 8.37 14.27 -11.36
C ILE A 370 9.17 15.57 -11.39
N GLU A 371 10.27 15.60 -12.14
CA GLU A 371 11.13 16.79 -12.29
C GLU A 371 10.33 17.96 -12.89
N THR A 372 9.39 17.68 -13.79
CA THR A 372 8.53 18.70 -14.43
C THR A 372 7.44 19.22 -13.47
N LEU A 373 6.79 18.33 -12.73
CA LEU A 373 5.65 18.67 -11.87
C LEU A 373 6.10 19.36 -10.58
N PHE A 374 7.22 18.94 -10.00
CA PHE A 374 7.55 19.24 -8.60
C PHE A 374 8.88 19.97 -8.41
N ASP A 375 9.55 20.34 -9.51
CA ASP A 375 10.80 21.11 -9.52
C ASP A 375 11.89 20.52 -8.63
N VAL A 376 12.12 19.22 -8.80
CA VAL A 376 13.21 18.45 -8.18
C VAL A 376 14.06 17.78 -9.26
N ARG A 377 15.15 17.11 -8.88
CA ARG A 377 16.02 16.30 -9.73
C ARG A 377 16.19 14.92 -9.12
N LEU A 378 16.00 13.88 -9.93
CA LEU A 378 16.15 12.49 -9.50
C LEU A 378 17.38 11.91 -10.17
N ARG A 379 18.31 11.40 -9.37
CA ARG A 379 19.60 10.90 -9.85
C ARG A 379 19.91 9.57 -9.18
N GLU A 380 20.31 8.59 -9.97
CA GLU A 380 20.81 7.34 -9.39
C GLU A 380 22.03 7.61 -8.50
N THR A 381 22.11 6.87 -7.41
CA THR A 381 23.20 6.98 -6.45
C THR A 381 23.51 5.63 -5.84
N GLU A 382 24.77 5.42 -5.50
CA GLU A 382 25.18 4.21 -4.81
C GLU A 382 24.69 4.24 -3.36
N VAL A 383 24.09 3.14 -2.95
CA VAL A 383 23.56 2.92 -1.60
C VAL A 383 23.98 1.53 -1.12
N SER A 384 24.01 1.32 0.20
CA SER A 384 24.11 -0.04 0.74
C SER A 384 22.77 -0.76 0.58
N ARG A 385 22.79 -2.02 0.16
CA ARG A 385 21.59 -2.73 -0.34
C ARG A 385 21.38 -4.03 0.45
N TRP A 386 20.12 -4.37 0.72
CA TRP A 386 19.74 -5.68 1.27
C TRP A 386 19.61 -6.77 0.21
N HIS A 387 19.45 -6.37 -1.06
CA HIS A 387 19.36 -7.27 -2.21
C HIS A 387 20.03 -6.63 -3.43
N ALA A 388 20.61 -7.45 -4.32
CA ALA A 388 21.37 -6.97 -5.48
C ALA A 388 20.53 -6.12 -6.45
N ASP A 389 19.24 -6.43 -6.54
CA ASP A 389 18.28 -5.76 -7.44
C ASP A 389 17.82 -4.37 -6.92
N VAL A 390 18.23 -3.95 -5.72
CA VAL A 390 17.82 -2.65 -5.15
C VAL A 390 18.61 -1.51 -5.80
N ARG A 391 17.92 -0.43 -6.13
CA ARG A 391 18.52 0.80 -6.70
C ARG A 391 18.34 1.98 -5.75
N GLY A 392 19.38 2.80 -5.64
CA GLY A 392 19.34 4.05 -4.88
C GLY A 392 19.11 5.24 -5.79
N VAL A 393 18.26 6.17 -5.37
CA VAL A 393 17.99 7.43 -6.05
C VAL A 393 18.10 8.56 -5.02
N ARG A 394 18.94 9.56 -5.30
CA ARG A 394 18.93 10.83 -4.56
C ARG A 394 17.94 11.79 -5.22
N VAL A 395 17.14 12.46 -4.40
CA VAL A 395 16.25 13.54 -4.81
C VAL A 395 16.89 14.85 -4.39
N GLU A 396 17.04 15.78 -5.32
CA GLU A 396 17.73 17.06 -5.11
C GLU A 396 16.85 18.22 -5.58
N THR A 397 17.04 19.39 -5.00
CA THR A 397 16.52 20.64 -5.56
C THR A 397 17.27 21.00 -6.85
N PRO A 398 16.77 21.93 -7.69
CA PRO A 398 17.45 22.32 -8.92
C PRO A 398 18.85 22.93 -8.71
N ASP A 399 19.13 23.51 -7.54
CA ASP A 399 20.44 24.03 -7.13
C ASP A 399 21.35 22.97 -6.50
N GLY A 400 20.88 21.72 -6.36
CA GLY A 400 21.68 20.57 -5.94
C GLY A 400 21.65 20.29 -4.43
N ALA A 401 20.76 20.92 -3.67
CA ALA A 401 20.57 20.58 -2.25
C ALA A 401 19.81 19.24 -2.13
N LEU A 402 20.25 18.39 -1.21
CA LEU A 402 19.62 17.09 -0.98
C LEU A 402 18.22 17.27 -0.37
N VAL A 403 17.22 16.66 -1.01
CA VAL A 403 15.85 16.55 -0.52
C VAL A 403 15.65 15.24 0.23
N GLY A 404 16.16 14.12 -0.29
CA GLY A 404 16.01 12.80 0.33
C GLY A 404 16.57 11.66 -0.51
N HIS A 405 16.43 10.43 0.00
CA HIS A 405 16.82 9.22 -0.71
C HIS A 405 15.61 8.30 -0.93
N LEU A 406 15.55 7.69 -2.10
CA LEU A 406 14.56 6.70 -2.49
C LEU A 406 15.26 5.39 -2.85
N TYR A 407 14.86 4.30 -2.22
CA TYR A 407 15.27 2.95 -2.56
C TYR A 407 14.17 2.29 -3.40
N LEU A 408 14.53 1.72 -4.54
CA LEU A 408 13.61 1.02 -5.44
C LEU A 408 13.88 -0.49 -5.38
N ASP A 409 12.87 -1.28 -4.98
CA ASP A 409 12.91 -2.75 -4.92
C ASP A 409 11.74 -3.34 -5.72
N LEU A 410 11.94 -3.54 -7.02
CA LEU A 410 10.84 -3.66 -7.97
C LEU A 410 10.36 -5.09 -8.25
N TYR A 411 11.18 -6.11 -7.98
CA TYR A 411 10.90 -7.47 -8.48
C TYR A 411 10.35 -8.43 -7.43
N ALA A 412 9.52 -9.36 -7.91
CA ALA A 412 9.03 -10.49 -7.11
C ALA A 412 10.12 -11.54 -6.85
N ARG A 413 10.12 -12.12 -5.66
CA ARG A 413 11.01 -13.22 -5.25
C ARG A 413 10.43 -14.01 -4.06
N ALA A 414 11.02 -15.17 -3.78
CA ALA A 414 10.75 -15.92 -2.56
C ALA A 414 11.17 -15.09 -1.32
N GLY A 415 10.44 -15.21 -0.22
CA GLY A 415 10.70 -14.43 1.00
C GLY A 415 10.36 -12.94 0.90
N LYS A 416 9.76 -12.47 -0.20
CA LYS A 416 9.19 -11.13 -0.34
C LYS A 416 7.67 -11.18 -0.32
N GLN A 417 7.07 -10.31 0.50
CA GLN A 417 5.62 -10.12 0.55
C GLN A 417 5.07 -9.69 -0.81
N SER A 418 3.83 -10.12 -1.12
CA SER A 418 3.17 -9.78 -2.38
C SER A 418 2.52 -8.39 -2.30
N GLY A 419 2.29 -7.76 -3.45
CA GLY A 419 1.68 -6.43 -3.56
C GLY A 419 2.70 -5.37 -3.93
N ALA A 420 2.37 -4.12 -3.67
CA ALA A 420 3.28 -2.99 -3.76
C ALA A 420 3.00 -2.07 -2.56
N TRP A 421 4.03 -1.36 -2.09
CA TRP A 421 3.91 -0.43 -0.97
C TRP A 421 5.11 0.52 -0.88
N VAL A 422 4.90 1.60 -0.14
CA VAL A 422 5.94 2.52 0.32
C VAL A 422 6.05 2.51 1.83
N ASP A 423 7.27 2.64 2.34
CA ASP A 423 7.56 2.83 3.76
C ASP A 423 8.80 3.73 3.93
N SER A 424 9.07 4.22 5.14
CA SER A 424 10.18 5.13 5.44
C SER A 424 11.15 4.54 6.46
N GLU A 425 12.45 4.67 6.20
CA GLU A 425 13.49 4.44 7.22
C GLU A 425 13.45 5.56 8.28
N ARG A 426 13.35 6.81 7.81
CA ARG A 426 13.25 8.03 8.62
C ARG A 426 12.54 9.13 7.85
N ASN A 427 11.94 10.06 8.60
CA ASN A 427 11.23 11.22 8.05
C ASN A 427 12.13 12.46 7.98
N ARG A 428 11.63 13.49 7.28
CA ARG A 428 12.18 14.84 7.37
C ARG A 428 12.12 15.33 8.83
N ARG A 429 13.18 16.00 9.27
CA ARG A 429 13.21 16.67 10.59
C ARG A 429 14.16 17.86 10.57
N LEU A 430 13.79 18.97 11.20
CA LEU A 430 14.72 20.09 11.46
C LEU A 430 14.92 20.24 12.97
N ALA A 431 16.11 19.89 13.45
CA ALA A 431 16.45 19.97 14.87
C ALA A 431 17.81 20.66 15.05
N GLY A 432 17.87 21.66 15.94
CA GLY A 432 19.12 22.39 16.21
C GLY A 432 19.71 23.13 15.00
N GLY A 433 18.90 23.41 13.97
CA GLY A 433 19.36 24.02 12.71
C GLY A 433 19.94 23.02 11.70
N GLU A 434 19.97 21.72 12.02
CA GLU A 434 20.40 20.66 11.10
C GLU A 434 19.18 19.98 10.48
N LEU A 435 19.15 19.95 9.14
CA LEU A 435 18.11 19.28 8.38
C LEU A 435 18.45 17.81 8.20
N GLN A 436 17.61 16.95 8.76
CA GLN A 436 17.55 15.53 8.43
C GLN A 436 16.64 15.34 7.22
N THR A 437 17.17 14.70 6.19
CA THR A 437 16.41 14.35 4.99
C THR A 437 15.76 12.96 5.12
N PRO A 438 14.55 12.77 4.57
CA PRO A 438 13.85 11.49 4.57
C PRO A 438 14.58 10.44 3.74
N VAL A 439 14.38 9.18 4.13
CA VAL A 439 14.83 7.99 3.41
C VAL A 439 13.64 7.06 3.25
N VAL A 440 13.28 6.75 2.01
CA VAL A 440 12.03 6.10 1.64
C VAL A 440 12.30 4.84 0.82
N TYR A 441 11.53 3.79 1.05
CA TYR A 441 11.53 2.56 0.27
C TYR A 441 10.28 2.51 -0.61
N LEU A 442 10.45 2.13 -1.87
CA LEU A 442 9.38 1.81 -2.80
C LEU A 442 9.53 0.36 -3.23
N THR A 443 8.51 -0.44 -2.96
CA THR A 443 8.55 -1.88 -3.18
C THR A 443 7.45 -2.31 -4.13
N CYS A 444 7.80 -3.01 -5.20
CA CYS A 444 6.86 -3.65 -6.15
C CYS A 444 7.16 -5.15 -6.29
N ASN A 445 6.34 -5.88 -7.07
CA ASN A 445 6.50 -7.31 -7.32
C ASN A 445 6.41 -7.65 -8.83
N PHE A 446 7.14 -6.91 -9.66
CA PHE A 446 7.19 -7.09 -11.11
C PHE A 446 7.98 -8.35 -11.51
N ALA A 447 7.82 -8.76 -12.76
CA ALA A 447 8.61 -9.83 -13.36
C ALA A 447 10.10 -9.47 -13.35
N ARG A 448 10.96 -10.43 -13.00
CA ARG A 448 12.41 -10.26 -13.06
C ARG A 448 12.89 -10.25 -14.53
N PRO A 449 13.99 -9.52 -14.85
CA PRO A 449 14.61 -9.60 -16.16
C PRO A 449 15.15 -11.01 -16.45
N GLY A 450 15.13 -11.44 -17.72
CA GLY A 450 15.70 -12.69 -18.21
C GLY A 450 16.73 -12.46 -19.34
N ASP A 451 17.72 -13.36 -19.47
CA ASP A 451 18.74 -13.39 -20.56
C ASP A 451 19.45 -12.05 -20.86
N GLY A 452 19.71 -11.23 -19.85
CA GLY A 452 20.38 -9.94 -20.02
C GLY A 452 19.55 -8.87 -20.73
N LYS A 453 18.25 -9.11 -20.96
CA LYS A 453 17.27 -8.10 -21.38
C LYS A 453 16.76 -7.31 -20.17
N PRO A 454 16.32 -6.05 -20.35
CA PRO A 454 15.66 -5.31 -19.27
C PRO A 454 14.34 -5.97 -18.87
N ALA A 455 13.90 -5.75 -17.64
CA ALA A 455 12.56 -6.13 -17.21
C ALA A 455 11.51 -5.39 -18.07
N LEU A 456 10.48 -6.11 -18.47
CA LEU A 456 9.35 -5.54 -19.22
C LEU A 456 8.17 -5.39 -18.28
N LEU A 457 7.58 -4.20 -18.28
CA LEU A 457 6.46 -3.85 -17.43
C LEU A 457 5.16 -3.89 -18.25
N THR A 458 4.12 -4.47 -17.71
CA THR A 458 2.77 -4.25 -18.24
C THR A 458 2.35 -2.79 -18.01
N HIS A 459 1.30 -2.32 -18.67
CA HIS A 459 0.79 -0.97 -18.39
C HIS A 459 0.29 -0.84 -16.93
N ASP A 460 -0.30 -1.90 -16.37
CA ASP A 460 -0.67 -1.97 -14.95
C ASP A 460 0.55 -1.92 -14.01
N ASP A 461 1.70 -2.52 -14.39
CA ASP A 461 2.95 -2.38 -13.63
C ASP A 461 3.44 -0.92 -13.64
N VAL A 462 3.30 -0.23 -14.78
CA VAL A 462 3.63 1.20 -14.89
C VAL A 462 2.69 2.04 -14.00
N ILE A 463 1.39 1.77 -14.00
CA ILE A 463 0.41 2.42 -13.12
C ILE A 463 0.78 2.17 -11.66
N THR A 464 1.09 0.92 -11.28
CA THR A 464 1.51 0.54 -9.93
C THR A 464 2.77 1.29 -9.50
N LEU A 465 3.77 1.42 -10.39
CA LEU A 465 4.98 2.18 -10.10
C LEU A 465 4.69 3.68 -9.86
N PHE A 466 3.78 4.28 -10.65
CA PHE A 466 3.35 5.67 -10.46
C PHE A 466 2.56 5.84 -9.16
N HIS A 467 1.68 4.88 -8.83
CA HIS A 467 0.94 4.82 -7.58
C HIS A 467 1.90 4.88 -6.39
N GLU A 468 2.84 3.94 -6.29
CA GLU A 468 3.80 3.92 -5.19
C GLU A 468 4.68 5.16 -5.18
N THR A 469 5.03 5.69 -6.35
CA THR A 469 5.81 6.93 -6.41
C THR A 469 5.05 8.13 -5.83
N GLY A 470 3.72 8.18 -5.96
CA GLY A 470 2.91 9.22 -5.30
C GLY A 470 3.02 9.17 -3.78
N HIS A 471 2.99 7.99 -3.17
CA HIS A 471 3.28 7.83 -1.73
C HIS A 471 4.71 8.25 -1.38
N ALA A 472 5.70 7.81 -2.18
CA ALA A 472 7.09 8.16 -1.94
C ALA A 472 7.31 9.68 -2.00
N LEU A 473 6.67 10.37 -2.95
CA LEU A 473 6.74 11.82 -3.07
C LEU A 473 6.07 12.54 -1.91
N HIS A 474 5.00 11.98 -1.33
CA HIS A 474 4.36 12.56 -0.16
C HIS A 474 5.30 12.59 1.06
N ALA A 475 6.18 11.61 1.19
CA ALA A 475 7.23 11.61 2.21
C ALA A 475 8.45 12.45 1.82
N LEU A 476 8.96 12.28 0.58
CA LEU A 476 10.19 12.92 0.10
C LEU A 476 10.05 14.45 -0.04
N LEU A 477 8.89 14.92 -0.52
CA LEU A 477 8.65 16.34 -0.79
C LEU A 477 7.96 17.07 0.36
N SER A 478 7.82 16.42 1.52
CA SER A 478 7.31 17.06 2.73
C SER A 478 8.24 18.20 3.16
N GLU A 479 7.64 19.30 3.60
CA GLU A 479 8.33 20.44 4.23
C GLU A 479 7.95 20.53 5.72
N VAL A 480 7.35 19.46 6.27
CA VAL A 480 7.05 19.32 7.69
C VAL A 480 8.32 18.92 8.43
N ASP A 481 8.76 19.79 9.33
CA ASP A 481 9.99 19.62 10.10
C ASP A 481 9.80 18.79 11.39
N GLU A 482 8.56 18.52 11.79
CA GLU A 482 8.21 17.72 12.97
C GLU A 482 7.68 16.33 12.55
N PRO A 483 8.43 15.23 12.77
CA PRO A 483 8.08 13.89 12.25
C PRO A 483 6.70 13.38 12.66
N ALA A 484 6.20 13.75 13.83
CA ALA A 484 4.87 13.40 14.32
C ALA A 484 3.73 14.01 13.49
N ALA A 485 4.02 15.00 12.63
CA ALA A 485 3.09 15.58 11.67
C ALA A 485 3.43 15.21 10.20
N SER A 486 4.36 14.26 9.98
CA SER A 486 4.70 13.78 8.65
C SER A 486 3.53 13.05 7.96
N ALA A 487 3.63 12.84 6.65
CA ALA A 487 2.58 12.25 5.83
C ALA A 487 2.06 10.92 6.41
N PHE A 488 2.95 9.95 6.67
CA PHE A 488 2.57 8.63 7.18
C PHE A 488 2.22 8.60 8.67
N ALA A 489 2.53 9.67 9.41
CA ALA A 489 2.19 9.76 10.84
C ALA A 489 0.81 10.38 11.09
N ALA A 490 0.43 11.39 10.31
CA ALA A 490 -0.66 12.30 10.70
C ALA A 490 -1.71 12.59 9.62
N VAL A 491 -1.47 12.26 8.35
CA VAL A 491 -2.52 12.37 7.31
C VAL A 491 -3.60 11.33 7.59
N GLU A 492 -4.86 11.75 7.52
CA GLU A 492 -5.99 10.84 7.67
C GLU A 492 -5.91 9.71 6.62
N TRP A 493 -6.07 8.46 7.06
CA TRP A 493 -5.76 7.27 6.23
C TRP A 493 -6.69 7.10 5.01
N ASP A 494 -7.85 7.75 4.98
CA ASP A 494 -8.75 7.82 3.83
C ASP A 494 -8.42 8.96 2.85
N ALA A 495 -7.35 9.72 3.12
CA ALA A 495 -6.69 10.62 2.18
C ALA A 495 -5.26 10.19 1.80
N ILE A 496 -4.68 9.18 2.46
CA ILE A 496 -3.27 8.80 2.20
C ILE A 496 -3.04 8.32 0.76
N GLU A 497 -4.08 7.77 0.14
CA GLU A 497 -4.12 7.27 -1.23
C GLU A 497 -4.33 8.38 -2.29
N LEU A 498 -4.54 9.64 -1.87
CA LEU A 498 -4.74 10.75 -2.80
C LEU A 498 -3.50 10.96 -3.68
N PRO A 499 -2.27 11.14 -3.15
CA PRO A 499 -1.10 11.35 -3.99
C PRO A 499 -0.72 10.15 -4.87
N SER A 500 -0.94 8.93 -4.39
CA SER A 500 -0.64 7.71 -5.14
C SER A 500 -1.55 7.59 -6.37
N GLN A 501 -2.86 7.56 -6.16
CA GLN A 501 -3.84 7.47 -7.25
C GLN A 501 -3.83 8.69 -8.18
N PHE A 502 -3.44 9.86 -7.66
CA PHE A 502 -3.28 11.06 -8.50
C PHE A 502 -2.22 10.83 -9.59
N MET A 503 -1.08 10.24 -9.22
CA MET A 503 0.02 10.00 -10.16
C MET A 503 -0.34 9.01 -11.28
N GLU A 504 -1.21 8.03 -11.01
CA GLU A 504 -1.67 7.04 -11.99
C GLU A 504 -2.27 7.66 -13.25
N ASN A 505 -2.93 8.82 -13.12
CA ASN A 505 -3.59 9.48 -14.24
C ASN A 505 -2.60 9.89 -15.36
N PHE A 506 -1.35 10.21 -15.02
CA PHE A 506 -0.34 10.57 -16.02
C PHE A 506 0.06 9.39 -16.90
N CYS A 507 -0.17 8.14 -16.48
CA CYS A 507 0.09 6.95 -17.29
C CYS A 507 -0.83 6.83 -18.52
N TRP A 508 -1.85 7.69 -18.62
CA TRP A 508 -2.81 7.75 -19.73
C TRP A 508 -2.58 8.93 -20.67
N GLU A 509 -1.59 9.78 -20.39
CA GLU A 509 -1.33 10.99 -21.16
C GLU A 509 -0.33 10.72 -22.28
N TRP A 510 -0.70 11.05 -23.53
CA TRP A 510 0.14 10.76 -24.70
C TRP A 510 1.58 11.25 -24.56
N THR A 511 1.76 12.49 -24.09
CA THR A 511 3.09 13.10 -23.95
C THR A 511 3.92 12.45 -22.85
N VAL A 512 3.28 11.80 -21.88
CA VAL A 512 3.93 11.02 -20.83
C VAL A 512 4.24 9.62 -21.32
N VAL A 513 3.27 8.89 -21.89
CA VAL A 513 3.48 7.53 -22.43
C VAL A 513 4.56 7.50 -23.50
N GLN A 514 4.66 8.53 -24.34
CA GLN A 514 5.73 8.65 -25.33
C GLN A 514 7.12 8.69 -24.67
N ARG A 515 7.26 9.30 -23.48
CA ARG A 515 8.53 9.35 -22.72
C ARG A 515 8.81 8.04 -21.98
N LEU A 516 7.77 7.36 -21.53
CA LEU A 516 7.85 6.07 -20.83
C LEU A 516 8.14 4.89 -21.77
N SER A 517 8.05 5.09 -23.08
CA SER A 517 8.09 4.00 -24.06
C SER A 517 9.38 3.92 -24.88
N ALA A 518 9.87 2.70 -25.07
CA ALA A 518 10.87 2.30 -26.05
C ALA A 518 10.76 0.78 -26.25
N HIS A 519 10.53 0.33 -27.48
CA HIS A 519 10.45 -1.08 -27.81
C HIS A 519 11.76 -1.79 -27.46
N VAL A 520 11.67 -2.93 -26.77
CA VAL A 520 12.83 -3.68 -26.24
C VAL A 520 13.90 -3.99 -27.30
N ASP A 521 13.50 -4.39 -28.51
CA ASP A 521 14.46 -4.71 -29.58
C ASP A 521 14.82 -3.51 -30.50
N SER A 522 13.89 -2.60 -30.80
CA SER A 522 14.10 -1.55 -31.83
C SER A 522 14.38 -0.16 -31.25
N GLY A 523 14.15 0.05 -29.96
CA GLY A 523 14.25 1.35 -29.29
C GLY A 523 13.21 2.39 -29.71
N GLN A 524 12.28 2.05 -30.62
CA GLN A 524 11.26 2.98 -31.11
C GLN A 524 10.18 3.24 -30.04
N PRO A 525 9.64 4.46 -29.92
CA PRO A 525 8.56 4.76 -28.99
C PRO A 525 7.27 4.03 -29.38
N LEU A 526 6.32 3.95 -28.45
CA LEU A 526 5.00 3.37 -28.69
C LEU A 526 4.31 4.10 -29.85
N PRO A 527 3.90 3.41 -30.93
CA PRO A 527 3.22 4.05 -32.05
C PRO A 527 1.89 4.66 -31.62
N ARG A 528 1.55 5.83 -32.18
CA ARG A 528 0.31 6.54 -31.84
C ARG A 528 -0.94 5.68 -32.01
N ALA A 529 -1.01 4.90 -33.09
CA ALA A 529 -2.13 4.00 -33.35
C ALA A 529 -2.30 2.92 -32.26
N LEU A 530 -1.20 2.46 -31.65
CA LEU A 530 -1.24 1.46 -30.59
C LEU A 530 -1.61 2.10 -29.24
N TYR A 531 -1.14 3.32 -28.99
CA TYR A 531 -1.60 4.14 -27.86
C TYR A 531 -3.10 4.46 -27.93
N ASP A 532 -3.63 4.85 -29.10
CA ASP A 532 -5.04 5.18 -29.23
C ASP A 532 -5.93 3.95 -28.92
N LYS A 533 -5.44 2.73 -29.22
CA LYS A 533 -6.10 1.48 -28.81
C LYS A 533 -6.02 1.23 -27.30
N LEU A 534 -4.85 1.47 -26.68
CA LEU A 534 -4.68 1.39 -25.23
C LEU A 534 -5.67 2.33 -24.51
N VAL A 535 -5.79 3.58 -24.97
CA VAL A 535 -6.73 4.56 -24.41
C VAL A 535 -8.18 4.13 -24.64
N ALA A 536 -8.52 3.61 -25.81
CA ALA A 536 -9.87 3.09 -26.09
C ALA A 536 -10.26 1.93 -25.17
N ALA A 537 -9.28 1.19 -24.65
CA ALA A 537 -9.45 0.10 -23.69
C ALA A 537 -9.32 0.54 -22.23
N ARG A 538 -9.01 1.81 -21.92
CA ARG A 538 -8.86 2.32 -20.54
C ARG A 538 -10.03 1.93 -19.64
N ASN A 539 -11.25 2.06 -20.17
CA ASN A 539 -12.49 1.80 -19.43
C ASN A 539 -13.06 0.40 -19.69
N PHE A 540 -12.27 -0.51 -20.27
CA PHE A 540 -12.70 -1.87 -20.55
C PHE A 540 -12.99 -2.60 -19.24
N GLN A 541 -14.25 -3.01 -19.06
CA GLN A 541 -14.72 -3.74 -17.88
C GLN A 541 -14.57 -3.00 -16.54
N SER A 542 -14.44 -1.67 -16.55
CA SER A 542 -14.31 -0.86 -15.34
C SER A 542 -15.52 -0.99 -14.40
N GLY A 543 -16.71 -1.33 -14.92
CA GLY A 543 -17.87 -1.63 -14.11
C GLY A 543 -17.62 -2.83 -13.20
N MET A 544 -17.19 -3.96 -13.77
CA MET A 544 -16.85 -5.17 -13.00
C MET A 544 -15.71 -4.93 -11.99
N GLN A 545 -14.66 -4.22 -12.39
CA GLN A 545 -13.54 -3.89 -11.52
C GLN A 545 -13.97 -3.00 -10.34
N THR A 546 -14.83 -2.02 -10.59
CA THR A 546 -15.31 -1.08 -9.57
C THR A 546 -16.19 -1.78 -8.54
N VAL A 547 -17.16 -2.58 -8.96
CA VAL A 547 -18.01 -3.32 -7.99
C VAL A 547 -17.20 -4.34 -7.18
N ARG A 548 -16.09 -4.86 -7.72
CA ARG A 548 -15.17 -5.73 -6.98
C ARG A 548 -14.43 -5.00 -5.87
N GLN A 549 -13.93 -3.78 -6.13
CA GLN A 549 -13.31 -2.97 -5.06
C GLN A 549 -14.35 -2.56 -3.99
N ILE A 550 -15.59 -2.29 -4.40
CA ILE A 550 -16.68 -1.97 -3.46
C ILE A 550 -17.08 -3.19 -2.62
N GLU A 551 -17.10 -4.41 -3.19
CA GLU A 551 -17.30 -5.65 -2.43
C GLU A 551 -16.29 -5.73 -1.28
N PHE A 552 -15.00 -5.51 -1.53
CA PHE A 552 -13.97 -5.55 -0.49
C PHE A 552 -14.17 -4.49 0.59
N ALA A 553 -14.42 -3.24 0.19
CA ALA A 553 -14.61 -2.13 1.11
C ALA A 553 -15.88 -2.28 1.97
N LEU A 554 -16.97 -2.73 1.37
CA LEU A 554 -18.25 -2.91 2.06
C LEU A 554 -18.18 -4.12 3.01
N PHE A 555 -17.55 -5.22 2.58
CA PHE A 555 -17.27 -6.37 3.43
C PHE A 555 -16.45 -5.99 4.66
N ASP A 556 -15.33 -5.27 4.47
CA ASP A 556 -14.48 -4.80 5.57
C ASP A 556 -15.26 -3.94 6.58
N MET A 557 -15.96 -2.91 6.09
CA MET A 557 -16.66 -1.97 6.96
C MET A 557 -17.79 -2.66 7.73
N LEU A 558 -18.58 -3.53 7.08
CA LEU A 558 -19.66 -4.27 7.75
C LEU A 558 -19.15 -5.35 8.72
N LEU A 559 -17.97 -5.93 8.45
CA LEU A 559 -17.36 -6.92 9.35
C LEU A 559 -16.91 -6.26 10.65
N HIS A 560 -16.28 -5.08 10.56
CA HIS A 560 -15.75 -4.35 11.70
C HIS A 560 -16.76 -3.40 12.38
N ASN A 561 -17.91 -3.15 11.74
CA ASN A 561 -19.04 -2.43 12.34
C ASN A 561 -19.98 -3.37 13.11
N ARG A 562 -19.41 -4.31 13.88
CA ARG A 562 -20.09 -5.25 14.77
C ARG A 562 -19.61 -5.03 16.19
N ALA A 563 -20.51 -5.17 17.16
CA ALA A 563 -20.19 -5.01 18.58
C ALA A 563 -19.46 -6.23 19.20
N GLN A 564 -19.41 -7.34 18.48
CA GLN A 564 -18.75 -8.58 18.89
C GLN A 564 -17.92 -9.10 17.72
N GLY A 565 -16.94 -9.96 18.01
CA GLY A 565 -16.21 -10.71 16.99
C GLY A 565 -17.15 -11.60 16.15
N ALA A 566 -16.60 -12.19 15.09
CA ALA A 566 -17.34 -13.09 14.21
C ALA A 566 -16.62 -14.42 14.09
N SER A 567 -17.37 -15.52 14.02
CA SER A 567 -16.79 -16.80 13.61
C SER A 567 -16.36 -16.73 12.14
N ILE A 568 -15.53 -17.68 11.70
CA ILE A 568 -15.15 -17.77 10.30
C ILE A 568 -16.36 -18.09 9.42
N ALA A 569 -17.34 -18.84 9.95
CA ALA A 569 -18.59 -19.11 9.26
C ALA A 569 -19.42 -17.83 9.05
N ASP A 570 -19.55 -17.00 10.10
CA ASP A 570 -20.27 -15.71 9.99
C ASP A 570 -19.54 -14.72 9.08
N THR A 571 -18.21 -14.75 9.09
CA THR A 571 -17.36 -13.93 8.22
C THR A 571 -17.59 -14.29 6.75
N LEU A 572 -17.59 -15.59 6.41
CA LEU A 572 -17.88 -16.06 5.05
C LEU A 572 -19.35 -15.83 4.66
N ALA A 573 -20.29 -15.94 5.60
CA ALA A 573 -21.70 -15.63 5.37
C ALA A 573 -21.89 -14.14 5.04
N LEU A 574 -21.27 -13.23 5.81
CA LEU A 574 -21.29 -11.80 5.53
C LEU A 574 -20.69 -11.48 4.16
N LEU A 575 -19.56 -12.10 3.81
CA LEU A 575 -18.98 -11.92 2.48
C LEU A 575 -19.97 -12.32 1.37
N GLN A 576 -20.72 -13.40 1.57
CA GLN A 576 -21.76 -13.82 0.62
C GLN A 576 -22.95 -12.86 0.58
N GLU A 577 -23.37 -12.29 1.71
CA GLU A 577 -24.40 -11.26 1.77
C GLU A 577 -23.99 -10.02 0.97
N VAL A 578 -22.76 -9.54 1.17
CA VAL A 578 -22.21 -8.40 0.43
C VAL A 578 -22.13 -8.69 -1.07
N ARG A 579 -21.68 -9.89 -1.46
CA ARG A 579 -21.67 -10.32 -2.87
C ARG A 579 -23.06 -10.29 -3.50
N ASN A 580 -24.07 -10.78 -2.78
CA ASN A 580 -25.44 -10.76 -3.25
C ASN A 580 -25.97 -9.33 -3.43
N GLU A 581 -25.45 -8.37 -2.66
CA GLU A 581 -25.82 -6.95 -2.75
C GLU A 581 -25.16 -6.26 -3.95
N VAL A 582 -23.84 -6.39 -4.12
CA VAL A 582 -23.08 -5.53 -5.06
C VAL A 582 -22.38 -6.25 -6.20
N ALA A 583 -22.07 -7.54 -6.08
CA ALA A 583 -21.25 -8.25 -7.06
C ALA A 583 -22.08 -8.74 -8.27
N VAL A 584 -21.41 -8.87 -9.42
CA VAL A 584 -21.96 -9.50 -10.63
C VAL A 584 -21.29 -10.84 -10.95
N LEU A 585 -20.07 -11.04 -10.44
CA LEU A 585 -19.30 -12.27 -10.55
C LEU A 585 -19.22 -12.93 -9.18
N PHE A 586 -19.51 -14.23 -9.13
CA PHE A 586 -19.58 -14.99 -7.89
C PHE A 586 -18.46 -16.05 -7.89
N PRO A 587 -17.46 -15.93 -7.00
CA PRO A 587 -16.49 -16.99 -6.78
C PRO A 587 -17.17 -18.28 -6.27
N PRO A 588 -16.58 -19.46 -6.50
CA PRO A 588 -17.14 -20.71 -6.01
C PRO A 588 -17.19 -20.72 -4.47
N ALA A 589 -18.10 -21.51 -3.87
CA ALA A 589 -18.29 -21.57 -2.42
C ALA A 589 -17.03 -22.03 -1.64
N TRP A 590 -16.09 -22.70 -2.31
CA TRP A 590 -14.80 -23.07 -1.73
C TRP A 590 -13.80 -21.90 -1.68
N HIS A 591 -14.06 -20.74 -2.29
CA HIS A 591 -13.12 -19.62 -2.27
C HIS A 591 -12.99 -19.02 -0.85
N ARG A 592 -11.78 -18.67 -0.43
CA ARG A 592 -11.41 -18.23 0.92
C ARG A 592 -10.75 -16.87 0.91
N LEU A 593 -11.48 -15.87 0.41
CA LEU A 593 -10.93 -14.51 0.23
C LEU A 593 -10.37 -13.91 1.55
N PRO A 594 -11.08 -13.98 2.70
CA PRO A 594 -10.61 -13.36 3.94
C PRO A 594 -9.25 -13.89 4.41
N HIS A 595 -8.96 -15.17 4.17
CA HIS A 595 -7.76 -15.88 4.65
C HIS A 595 -6.43 -15.33 4.13
N SER A 596 -6.43 -14.64 3.00
CA SER A 596 -5.24 -13.98 2.46
C SER A 596 -5.42 -12.47 2.26
N PHE A 597 -6.43 -11.87 2.90
CA PHE A 597 -6.73 -10.44 2.76
C PHE A 597 -5.88 -9.60 3.72
N SER A 598 -4.56 -9.59 3.47
CA SER A 598 -3.57 -8.95 4.34
C SER A 598 -3.85 -7.48 4.64
N HIS A 599 -4.52 -6.73 3.75
CA HIS A 599 -4.90 -5.35 4.02
C HIS A 599 -5.70 -5.19 5.33
N LEU A 600 -6.59 -6.14 5.63
CA LEU A 600 -7.50 -6.09 6.79
C LEU A 600 -6.88 -6.69 8.05
N PHE A 601 -6.16 -7.80 7.89
CA PHE A 601 -5.74 -8.64 9.01
C PHE A 601 -4.23 -8.62 9.27
N ALA A 602 -3.43 -8.06 8.35
CA ALA A 602 -1.97 -7.95 8.46
C ALA A 602 -1.44 -6.58 8.01
N GLY A 603 -2.31 -5.58 7.87
CA GLY A 603 -2.01 -4.25 7.36
C GLY A 603 -2.89 -3.18 8.02
N GLY A 604 -2.75 -1.93 7.58
CA GLY A 604 -3.38 -0.76 8.20
C GLY A 604 -4.87 -0.53 7.88
N TYR A 605 -5.51 -1.40 7.10
CA TYR A 605 -6.81 -1.14 6.47
C TYR A 605 -7.99 -1.92 7.09
N GLY A 606 -7.84 -2.54 8.26
CA GLY A 606 -8.99 -3.07 9.01
C GLY A 606 -9.95 -1.93 9.38
N ALA A 607 -11.21 -2.02 8.93
CA ALA A 607 -12.19 -0.92 8.93
C ALA A 607 -11.72 0.33 8.17
N GLY A 608 -10.99 0.14 7.08
CA GLY A 608 -10.32 1.19 6.33
C GLY A 608 -10.12 0.90 4.85
N TYR A 609 -10.55 -0.25 4.31
CA TYR A 609 -10.34 -0.55 2.89
C TYR A 609 -11.14 0.39 1.95
N TYR A 610 -12.18 1.03 2.48
CA TYR A 610 -12.91 2.09 1.76
C TYR A 610 -12.01 3.29 1.39
N SER A 611 -10.88 3.48 2.09
CA SER A 611 -9.89 4.53 1.80
C SER A 611 -9.51 4.57 0.33
N TYR A 612 -9.37 3.43 -0.36
CA TYR A 612 -9.04 3.40 -1.78
C TYR A 612 -10.09 4.12 -2.64
N LYS A 613 -11.39 3.83 -2.45
CA LYS A 613 -12.46 4.49 -3.23
C LYS A 613 -12.74 5.91 -2.74
N TRP A 614 -12.55 6.17 -1.46
CA TRP A 614 -12.70 7.52 -0.90
C TRP A 614 -11.65 8.47 -1.45
N ALA A 615 -10.38 8.06 -1.42
CA ALA A 615 -9.28 8.82 -1.98
C ALA A 615 -9.32 8.88 -3.51
N GLU A 616 -9.89 7.89 -4.20
CA GLU A 616 -10.03 7.94 -5.67
C GLU A 616 -10.94 9.08 -6.11
N VAL A 617 -11.94 9.42 -5.30
CA VAL A 617 -12.75 10.65 -5.50
C VAL A 617 -11.86 11.89 -5.37
N LEU A 618 -11.02 11.94 -4.34
CA LEU A 618 -10.10 13.05 -4.14
C LEU A 618 -9.10 13.14 -5.31
N SER A 619 -8.50 12.03 -5.72
CA SER A 619 -7.43 12.01 -6.72
C SER A 619 -7.93 12.32 -8.12
N ALA A 620 -9.09 11.77 -8.52
CA ALA A 620 -9.73 12.10 -9.79
C ALA A 620 -10.09 13.59 -9.88
N ASP A 621 -10.64 14.15 -8.80
CA ASP A 621 -10.99 15.58 -8.74
C ASP A 621 -9.76 16.48 -8.62
N ALA A 622 -8.69 16.03 -7.94
CA ALA A 622 -7.40 16.70 -7.95
C ALA A 622 -6.81 16.74 -9.36
N TYR A 623 -6.89 15.63 -10.09
CA TYR A 623 -6.44 15.53 -11.48
C TYR A 623 -7.29 16.39 -12.43
N GLU A 624 -8.59 16.54 -12.17
CA GLU A 624 -9.47 17.43 -12.94
C GLU A 624 -8.94 18.88 -12.97
N ALA A 625 -8.24 19.35 -11.93
CA ALA A 625 -7.60 20.67 -11.97
C ALA A 625 -6.49 20.78 -13.05
N PHE A 626 -5.81 19.68 -13.36
CA PHE A 626 -4.84 19.61 -14.45
C PHE A 626 -5.54 19.53 -15.81
N GLU A 627 -6.67 18.84 -15.90
CA GLU A 627 -7.53 18.84 -17.10
C GLU A 627 -8.06 20.24 -17.42
N GLU A 628 -8.58 20.95 -16.40
CA GLU A 628 -9.05 22.34 -16.49
C GLU A 628 -7.92 23.28 -16.98
N ALA A 629 -6.71 23.12 -16.43
CA ALA A 629 -5.54 23.92 -16.83
C ALA A 629 -5.06 23.61 -18.27
N ALA A 630 -5.13 22.35 -18.69
CA ALA A 630 -4.82 21.91 -20.04
C ALA A 630 -5.81 22.53 -21.05
N GLN A 631 -7.11 22.45 -20.75
CA GLN A 631 -8.17 23.05 -21.57
C GLN A 631 -8.02 24.57 -21.70
N ALA A 632 -7.74 25.28 -20.61
CA ALA A 632 -7.63 26.74 -20.60
C ALA A 632 -6.43 27.25 -21.43
N ASN A 633 -5.32 26.52 -21.46
CA ASN A 633 -4.07 26.97 -22.06
C ASN A 633 -3.72 26.28 -23.40
N GLY A 634 -4.54 25.31 -23.84
CA GLY A 634 -4.28 24.52 -25.05
C GLY A 634 -3.00 23.67 -24.98
N ARG A 635 -2.60 23.26 -23.77
CA ARG A 635 -1.40 22.43 -23.51
C ARG A 635 -1.81 21.08 -22.92
N ASP A 636 -0.84 20.18 -22.74
CA ASP A 636 -1.08 18.91 -22.05
C ASP A 636 -1.29 19.09 -20.53
N THR A 637 -1.73 18.02 -19.87
CA THR A 637 -1.98 17.95 -18.42
C THR A 637 -0.69 18.04 -17.60
N LEU A 638 0.49 17.95 -18.21
CA LEU A 638 1.79 18.07 -17.55
C LEU A 638 2.11 19.54 -17.24
N ASN A 639 1.33 20.14 -16.35
CA ASN A 639 1.36 21.56 -16.05
C ASN A 639 2.16 21.87 -14.78
N ALA A 640 3.36 22.42 -14.93
CA ALA A 640 4.26 22.74 -13.80
C ALA A 640 3.66 23.70 -12.76
N ALA A 641 2.83 24.68 -13.16
CA ALA A 641 2.22 25.62 -12.22
C ALA A 641 1.16 24.94 -11.33
N THR A 642 0.38 24.02 -11.91
CA THR A 642 -0.59 23.21 -11.16
C THR A 642 0.13 22.15 -10.31
N GLY A 643 1.22 21.55 -10.83
CA GLY A 643 2.12 20.68 -10.08
C GLY A 643 2.74 21.35 -8.85
N ALA A 644 3.23 22.58 -8.99
CA ALA A 644 3.76 23.37 -7.88
C ALA A 644 2.69 23.67 -6.81
N ARG A 645 1.43 23.92 -7.22
CA ARG A 645 0.31 24.07 -6.29
C ARG A 645 -0.02 22.75 -5.58
N PHE A 646 -0.04 21.63 -6.31
CA PHE A 646 -0.27 20.31 -5.71
C PHE A 646 0.82 19.96 -4.70
N ARG A 647 2.09 20.18 -5.05
CA ARG A 647 3.21 20.06 -4.11
C ARG A 647 2.98 20.92 -2.88
N LYS A 648 2.71 22.21 -3.05
CA LYS A 648 2.59 23.16 -1.94
C LYS A 648 1.44 22.83 -1.00
N GLU A 649 0.29 22.43 -1.53
CA GLU A 649 -0.95 22.32 -0.74
C GLU A 649 -1.29 20.88 -0.32
N ILE A 650 -0.66 19.87 -0.92
CA ILE A 650 -0.84 18.45 -0.58
C ILE A 650 0.48 17.83 -0.09
N LEU A 651 1.51 17.73 -0.94
CA LEU A 651 2.72 16.96 -0.63
C LEU A 651 3.57 17.59 0.48
N ALA A 652 3.79 18.90 0.41
CA ALA A 652 4.66 19.64 1.32
C ALA A 652 4.08 19.75 2.74
N VAL A 653 2.75 19.76 2.86
CA VAL A 653 2.05 20.00 4.13
C VAL A 653 1.96 18.75 5.00
N GLY A 654 2.10 17.55 4.43
CA GLY A 654 1.94 16.29 5.16
C GLY A 654 0.67 16.30 6.03
N GLY A 655 0.80 15.89 7.29
CA GLY A 655 -0.29 15.92 8.28
C GLY A 655 -0.31 17.18 9.17
N ALA A 656 0.40 18.25 8.79
CA ALA A 656 0.37 19.52 9.53
C ALA A 656 -0.98 20.24 9.45
N ARG A 657 -1.78 19.93 8.42
CA ARG A 657 -3.13 20.46 8.19
C ARG A 657 -4.07 19.29 7.86
N PRO A 658 -5.34 19.29 8.32
CA PRO A 658 -6.31 18.25 7.96
C PRO A 658 -6.42 18.05 6.44
N ALA A 659 -6.54 16.81 5.99
CA ALA A 659 -6.55 16.49 4.55
C ALA A 659 -7.68 17.20 3.78
N ALA A 660 -8.86 17.38 4.41
CA ALA A 660 -9.98 18.12 3.80
C ALA A 660 -9.61 19.57 3.48
N GLU A 661 -8.93 20.26 4.42
CA GLU A 661 -8.49 21.64 4.24
C GLU A 661 -7.35 21.73 3.23
N SER A 662 -6.45 20.74 3.20
CA SER A 662 -5.39 20.64 2.19
C SER A 662 -5.97 20.46 0.78
N PHE A 663 -6.97 19.59 0.64
CA PHE A 663 -7.71 19.42 -0.60
C PHE A 663 -8.43 20.70 -1.03
N GLU A 664 -9.14 21.37 -0.11
CA GLU A 664 -9.83 22.62 -0.42
C GLU A 664 -8.86 23.76 -0.77
N ALA A 665 -7.71 23.85 -0.11
CA ALA A 665 -6.67 24.82 -0.45
C ALA A 665 -6.11 24.58 -1.86
N PHE A 666 -5.97 23.33 -2.27
CA PHE A 666 -5.58 22.98 -3.64
C PHE A 666 -6.71 23.25 -4.64
N ARG A 667 -7.92 22.74 -4.43
CA ARG A 667 -9.02 22.78 -5.41
C ARG A 667 -9.83 24.06 -5.40
N GLY A 668 -9.83 24.81 -4.31
CA GLY A 668 -10.73 25.94 -4.06
C GLY A 668 -12.17 25.53 -3.73
N ARG A 669 -12.43 24.24 -3.49
CA ARG A 669 -13.74 23.67 -3.17
C ARG A 669 -13.61 22.27 -2.55
N ALA A 670 -14.69 21.80 -1.93
CA ALA A 670 -14.86 20.41 -1.50
C ALA A 670 -14.83 19.41 -2.68
N PRO A 671 -14.49 18.13 -2.42
CA PRO A 671 -14.38 17.10 -3.46
C PRO A 671 -15.73 16.72 -4.08
N ARG A 672 -15.69 16.29 -5.35
CA ARG A 672 -16.85 15.85 -6.15
C ARG A 672 -16.57 14.53 -6.85
N ILE A 673 -17.59 13.68 -6.95
CA ILE A 673 -17.48 12.33 -7.53
C ILE A 673 -17.48 12.31 -9.07
N ASP A 674 -17.87 13.42 -9.70
CA ASP A 674 -18.10 13.51 -11.14
C ASP A 674 -16.86 13.15 -11.97
N ALA A 675 -15.68 13.61 -11.55
CA ALA A 675 -14.41 13.30 -12.22
C ALA A 675 -14.12 11.79 -12.19
N LEU A 676 -14.29 11.13 -11.03
CA LEU A 676 -14.12 9.69 -10.90
C LEU A 676 -15.06 8.91 -11.84
N LEU A 677 -16.34 9.27 -11.87
CA LEU A 677 -17.32 8.61 -12.75
C LEU A 677 -16.95 8.80 -14.23
N ARG A 678 -16.55 10.02 -14.62
CA ARG A 678 -16.10 10.31 -15.99
C ARG A 678 -14.84 9.51 -16.36
N HIS A 679 -13.82 9.54 -15.51
CA HIS A 679 -12.55 8.83 -15.71
C HIS A 679 -12.73 7.32 -15.79
N SER A 680 -13.76 6.77 -15.13
CA SER A 680 -14.10 5.35 -15.16
C SER A 680 -15.08 4.96 -16.28
N GLY A 681 -15.50 5.89 -17.14
CA GLY A 681 -16.49 5.64 -18.19
C GLY A 681 -17.91 5.38 -17.67
N MET A 682 -18.23 5.86 -16.47
CA MET A 682 -19.50 5.66 -15.76
C MET A 682 -20.29 6.96 -15.56
N ALA A 683 -20.09 7.95 -16.44
CA ALA A 683 -20.96 9.11 -16.53
C ALA A 683 -22.13 8.83 -17.50
N ALA A 684 -23.27 9.50 -17.28
CA ALA A 684 -24.29 9.60 -18.33
C ALA A 684 -23.77 10.58 -19.40
N ASP A 685 -23.97 10.24 -20.68
CA ASP A 685 -23.65 11.10 -21.81
C ASP A 685 -24.38 12.45 -21.77
#